data_AF-A0A6P3Y4A1-F1
#
_entry.id   AF-A0A6P3Y4A1-F1
#
_cell.length_a   1.000
_cell.length_b   1.000
_cell.length_c   1.000
_cell.angle_alpha   90.00
_cell.angle_beta   90.00
_cell.angle_gamma   90.00
#
_symmetry.space_group_name_H-M   'P 1'
#
loop_
_entity.id
_entity.type
_entity.pdbx_description
1 polymer ?
#
loop_
_entity_poly.entity_id
_entity_poly.type
_entity_poly.pdbx_seq_one_letter_code
_entity_poly.pdbx_strand_id
1 'polypeptide(L)'
;MSCLSQKLAKLLSSFVEGFRNTAQMVSIVGHSKMLPVVEHTGYADHLINPWLLDPTTLKFSLKGNLPYDPDLLKPQTELLRYVLEQPYSRDMVCSMLGLQKQHKQRCIVLEEQLVELVILAMERSENETLPAEGTDGTVANHWVWLHLSSQLIYFVLFQFACFPSIVMAIHDKLAGRELRKGRDHLMWVLLQFISGSIQRNPLSNFLPVLKLYDLLYPEKEPLPVPDYSQALCTHQMAITCIWIHLLKKAQSEHSNIHRPIPHTLKVHHEFLQHLVMPNTSLYMGSDYRIALLCNAYSTNQEYFSRPMAALVDTILGTQKGQQQQPLQTLQNNAALANGPTTPLSMSILDSLTVHSKMSLIHSIVTHVIKLAQSKSNMALAPALVETYSRLLVYTEIESLGIKGFISQLLPTVFKSHAWGTLYTLLEMFSYRMHHIQPHYRVQLLSHLHSLAAVPQTNQTQLHLCVESTALRLITGLGSAEVQPQLSRFLSEPKTLVSAESEELNRTLVLTLARSMHVTGTGAETLSGTWCKDLLNTIMQNTPHSWAYHTLQCFPPVLSEFFQQNSVAKENKQQIKKAVEEEYRNWASMSNENDIIAHFSVPGTPPLFLCLLWKMILETDRISPIAYKILERIGARALSAHLRKFCDYLVFEFANSVGGQQHVNKCVDTINDMIWKYNIVIIDRLVLCLALRTQEGSEAQVCFFIIQLLLLKSAEFRNRVQEFVKENSPEHWKQSNWHEKHLAFHRKFPEKFAPEGIMEQTSGGPSQYQSLPVYFGNVCLRFLPVFDIVVHRYLEIPPVTKSLETLLEHLGCLYKFHDRPVTYLYNTLHYYERKLRNQPPLKRRLVSAVLGSLREIRAPGWALSEAYQMYMTRSLDEVVTWIPELDYYIRLVRRIVETMSGTAHFPATDWRFNEFPNPAAHALYVTCVELMAVPVAPNLVANSLLDVVAKGYTVVPSDEIHLWINCVGLLLAALPECYWSPLHDRLVETINSPGLVNWQYNNLTPFQMFNFNTTHNSLLENKYSYMLALAHSVWHHAGVGQITTMPQFIKEKLQPVVNSEEQLIYACHLIGPTLARFNAERPQCVVELAVCLYEMLEQVDRAQTHLRYMDPVCDLLYHIKYMFVGDMMKNEVECIIRRLSFPLQRRLRFITHLNLEEIHTS
;
A
#
# COMPACT_ATOMS: atom_id res chain seq x y z
N MET A 1 28.20 31.04 20.94
CA MET A 1 29.54 31.59 21.25
C MET A 1 29.54 32.09 22.69
N SER A 2 30.34 31.50 23.57
CA SER A 2 30.51 31.93 24.96
C SER A 2 31.74 32.84 25.11
N CYS A 3 31.51 34.06 25.59
CA CYS A 3 32.46 35.07 26.08
C CYS A 3 33.71 35.39 25.24
N LEU A 4 33.53 36.22 24.20
CA LEU A 4 34.59 37.07 23.62
C LEU A 4 34.39 38.52 24.11
N SER A 5 35.47 39.31 24.18
CA SER A 5 35.41 40.72 24.62
C SER A 5 34.29 41.50 23.90
N GLN A 6 33.57 42.38 24.61
CA GLN A 6 32.38 43.09 24.10
C GLN A 6 32.56 43.75 22.71
N LYS A 7 33.78 44.20 22.37
CA LYS A 7 34.09 44.81 21.07
C LYS A 7 34.20 43.77 19.94
N LEU A 8 34.86 42.63 20.18
CA LEU A 8 34.95 41.51 19.23
C LEU A 8 33.60 40.83 19.04
N ALA A 9 32.80 40.74 20.10
CA ALA A 9 31.46 40.15 20.04
C ALA A 9 30.56 40.89 19.03
N LYS A 10 30.55 42.23 19.02
CA LYS A 10 29.75 43.01 18.06
C LYS A 10 30.22 42.82 16.62
N LEU A 11 31.54 42.83 16.38
CA LEU A 11 32.11 42.62 15.05
C LEU A 11 31.79 41.21 14.52
N LEU A 12 32.03 40.17 15.32
CA LEU A 12 31.75 38.79 14.93
C LEU A 12 30.25 38.53 14.78
N SER A 13 29.41 39.11 15.64
CA SER A 13 27.96 39.04 15.49
C SER A 13 27.51 39.68 14.18
N SER A 14 28.05 40.84 13.82
CA SER A 14 27.73 41.51 12.54
C SER A 14 28.21 40.71 11.33
N PHE A 15 29.37 40.05 11.45
CA PHE A 15 29.90 39.18 10.38
C PHE A 15 29.02 37.94 10.18
N VAL A 16 28.67 37.24 11.27
CA VAL A 16 27.77 36.09 11.22
C VAL A 16 26.41 36.50 10.66
N GLU A 17 25.89 37.67 11.05
CA GLU A 17 24.62 38.20 10.55
C GLU A 17 24.63 38.43 9.03
N GLY A 18 25.77 38.74 8.43
CA GLY A 18 25.92 38.87 6.97
C GLY A 18 25.51 37.60 6.20
N PHE A 19 25.74 36.42 6.78
CA PHE A 19 25.39 35.13 6.18
C PHE A 19 23.93 34.71 6.40
N ARG A 20 23.11 35.52 7.12
CA ARG A 20 21.69 35.19 7.36
C ARG A 20 20.89 35.13 6.06
N ASN A 21 21.18 36.02 5.13
CA ASN A 21 20.55 36.02 3.81
C ASN A 21 20.87 34.75 3.02
N THR A 22 22.10 34.25 3.10
CA THR A 22 22.51 32.97 2.49
C THR A 22 21.82 31.80 3.18
N ALA A 23 21.74 31.80 4.51
CA ALA A 23 21.01 30.79 5.27
C ALA A 23 19.53 30.72 4.86
N GLN A 24 18.88 31.88 4.66
CA GLN A 24 17.51 31.97 4.18
C GLN A 24 17.34 31.37 2.77
N MET A 25 18.27 31.65 1.85
CA MET A 25 18.21 31.13 0.47
C MET A 25 18.35 29.60 0.38
N VAL A 26 19.00 28.95 1.35
CA VAL A 26 19.16 27.48 1.36
C VAL A 26 18.19 26.77 2.31
N SER A 27 17.26 27.50 2.92
CA SER A 27 16.30 26.95 3.88
C SER A 27 14.91 26.77 3.26
N ILE A 28 14.31 25.60 3.52
CA ILE A 28 12.91 25.33 3.17
C ILE A 28 12.01 26.15 4.09
N VAL A 29 11.10 26.92 3.51
CA VAL A 29 10.12 27.73 4.25
C VAL A 29 9.17 26.81 5.01
N GLY A 30 9.12 26.94 6.35
CA GLY A 30 8.25 26.13 7.20
C GLY A 30 8.67 24.67 7.38
N HIS A 31 9.93 24.31 7.09
CA HIS A 31 10.41 22.92 7.12
C HIS A 31 10.11 22.16 8.43
N SER A 32 10.31 22.82 9.59
CA SER A 32 10.03 22.23 10.91
C SER A 32 8.54 21.93 11.17
N LYS A 33 7.65 22.48 10.35
CA LYS A 33 6.20 22.28 10.41
C LYS A 33 5.65 21.39 9.29
N MET A 34 6.52 20.93 8.37
CA MET A 34 6.10 19.97 7.34
C MET A 34 5.94 18.58 7.94
N LEU A 35 4.91 17.87 7.49
CA LEU A 35 4.57 16.54 7.97
C LEU A 35 4.34 15.59 6.78
N PRO A 36 4.88 14.36 6.81
CA PRO A 36 4.66 13.38 5.77
C PRO A 36 3.31 12.68 5.91
N VAL A 37 2.90 11.96 4.86
CA VAL A 37 1.90 10.89 4.98
C VAL A 37 2.65 9.57 5.10
N VAL A 38 2.37 8.82 6.17
CA VAL A 38 2.99 7.51 6.40
C VAL A 38 2.34 6.49 5.47
N GLU A 39 3.06 6.03 4.46
CA GLU A 39 2.56 5.05 3.49
C GLU A 39 2.88 3.59 3.88
N HIS A 40 2.29 2.64 3.16
CA HIS A 40 2.62 1.23 3.32
C HIS A 40 4.08 0.94 2.94
N THR A 41 4.67 0.08 3.76
CA THR A 41 6.07 -0.33 3.78
C THR A 41 6.71 -0.49 2.40
N GLY A 42 7.99 -0.12 2.30
CA GLY A 42 8.71 -0.11 1.02
C GLY A 42 9.15 1.28 0.57
N TYR A 43 9.45 2.17 1.51
CA TYR A 43 10.14 3.41 1.18
C TYR A 43 11.43 3.07 0.42
N ALA A 44 11.47 3.42 -0.86
CA ALA A 44 12.74 3.63 -1.52
C ALA A 44 13.46 4.76 -0.75
N ASP A 45 14.77 4.65 -0.56
CA ASP A 45 15.57 5.58 0.26
C ASP A 45 15.29 7.05 -0.08
N HIS A 46 14.95 7.33 -1.35
CA HIS A 46 14.59 8.64 -1.84
C HIS A 46 13.30 9.27 -1.27
N LEU A 47 12.31 8.48 -0.82
CA LEU A 47 11.08 9.03 -0.20
C LEU A 47 11.32 9.45 1.26
N ILE A 48 12.36 8.91 1.89
CA ILE A 48 12.69 9.19 3.30
C ILE A 48 13.72 10.31 3.41
N ASN A 49 14.56 10.52 2.41
CA ASN A 49 15.63 11.52 2.42
C ASN A 49 15.22 12.90 2.98
N PRO A 50 14.05 13.47 2.63
CA PRO A 50 13.62 14.76 3.19
C PRO A 50 13.35 14.75 4.71
N TRP A 51 13.14 13.57 5.29
CA TRP A 51 12.69 13.35 6.67
C TRP A 51 13.77 12.75 7.59
N LEU A 52 15.02 12.65 7.11
CA LEU A 52 16.12 12.11 7.90
C LEU A 52 16.46 13.02 9.08
N LEU A 53 16.58 12.40 10.26
CA LEU A 53 16.95 13.06 11.50
C LEU A 53 18.20 12.43 12.09
N ASP A 54 19.04 13.25 12.73
CA ASP A 54 20.17 12.73 13.48
C ASP A 54 19.68 11.88 14.68
N PRO A 55 20.11 10.61 14.83
CA PRO A 55 19.58 9.71 15.85
C PRO A 55 20.00 10.06 17.29
N THR A 56 20.90 11.02 17.47
CA THR A 56 21.37 11.46 18.79
C THR A 56 20.74 12.78 19.23
N THR A 57 20.45 13.67 18.29
CA THR A 57 19.97 15.04 18.56
C THR A 57 18.56 15.33 18.05
N LEU A 58 18.00 14.46 17.19
CA LEU A 58 16.76 14.65 16.42
C LEU A 58 16.75 15.92 15.57
N LYS A 59 17.92 16.45 15.19
CA LYS A 59 18.00 17.65 14.35
C LYS A 59 18.06 17.27 12.87
N PHE A 60 17.65 18.19 12.02
CA PHE A 60 17.89 18.09 10.58
C PHE A 60 19.40 18.12 10.29
N SER A 61 19.82 17.39 9.26
CA SER A 61 21.20 17.42 8.76
C SER A 61 21.43 18.64 7.88
N LEU A 62 21.58 19.81 8.48
CA LEU A 62 21.86 21.07 7.79
C LEU A 62 23.30 21.10 7.24
N LYS A 63 23.50 21.67 6.06
CA LYS A 63 24.82 21.72 5.40
C LYS A 63 25.55 22.99 5.78
N GLY A 64 26.80 22.87 6.23
CA GLY A 64 27.62 24.02 6.60
C GLY A 64 27.18 24.72 7.90
N ASN A 65 28.00 25.66 8.37
CA ASN A 65 27.78 26.39 9.62
C ASN A 65 27.17 27.77 9.37
N LEU A 66 26.04 27.80 8.66
CA LEU A 66 25.29 29.05 8.42
C LEU A 66 24.41 29.42 9.63
N PRO A 67 24.09 30.71 9.82
CA PRO A 67 23.17 31.17 10.87
C PRO A 67 21.71 30.84 10.51
N TYR A 68 21.38 29.55 10.50
CA TYR A 68 20.03 29.06 10.26
C TYR A 68 19.02 29.57 11.28
N ASP A 69 17.75 29.59 10.87
CA ASP A 69 16.62 29.91 11.76
C ASP A 69 16.64 28.98 12.99
N PRO A 70 16.48 29.51 14.23
CA PRO A 70 16.47 28.70 15.45
C PRO A 70 15.58 27.46 15.41
N ASP A 71 14.47 27.50 14.68
CA ASP A 71 13.54 26.36 14.59
C ASP A 71 14.12 25.17 13.82
N LEU A 72 15.03 25.39 12.87
CA LEU A 72 15.75 24.32 12.17
C LEU A 72 16.86 23.70 13.03
N LEU A 73 17.37 24.46 14.00
CA LEU A 73 18.44 24.05 14.91
C LEU A 73 17.94 23.32 16.16
N LYS A 74 16.62 23.34 16.40
CA LYS A 74 15.96 22.61 17.50
C LYS A 74 15.75 21.13 17.13
N PRO A 75 15.68 20.23 18.12
CA PRO A 75 15.23 18.84 17.91
C PRO A 75 13.80 18.82 17.33
N GLN A 76 13.59 18.02 16.28
CA GLN A 76 12.33 17.90 15.55
C GLN A 76 11.41 16.86 16.21
N THR A 77 11.07 17.10 17.48
CA THR A 77 10.26 16.15 18.28
C THR A 77 8.82 16.04 17.78
N GLU A 78 8.24 17.14 17.28
CA GLU A 78 6.87 17.15 16.75
C GLU A 78 6.73 16.22 15.52
N LEU A 79 7.69 16.29 14.60
CA LEU A 79 7.74 15.43 13.41
C LEU A 79 7.82 13.94 13.80
N LEU A 80 8.79 13.57 14.64
CA LEU A 80 8.94 12.17 15.06
C LEU A 80 7.70 11.66 15.84
N ARG A 81 7.12 12.50 16.70
CA ARG A 81 5.91 12.17 17.45
C ARG A 81 4.73 11.92 16.53
N TYR A 82 4.48 12.82 15.58
CA TYR A 82 3.41 12.66 14.60
C TYR A 82 3.55 11.33 13.84
N VAL A 83 4.75 10.98 13.37
CA VAL A 83 4.99 9.72 12.65
C VAL A 83 4.77 8.51 13.57
N LEU A 84 5.24 8.56 14.82
CA LEU A 84 5.03 7.50 15.79
C LEU A 84 3.54 7.29 16.14
N GLU A 85 2.71 8.32 16.11
CA GLU A 85 1.26 8.22 16.33
C GLU A 85 0.54 7.44 15.21
N GLN A 86 1.11 7.40 13.99
CA GLN A 86 0.48 6.72 12.87
C GLN A 86 0.66 5.19 12.94
N PRO A 87 -0.39 4.39 12.72
CA PRO A 87 -0.26 2.95 12.52
C PRO A 87 0.67 2.60 11.33
N TYR A 88 1.36 1.46 11.44
CA TYR A 88 2.34 0.96 10.47
C TYR A 88 3.57 1.85 10.22
N SER A 89 3.86 2.84 11.08
CA SER A 89 5.00 3.75 10.92
C SER A 89 6.38 3.20 11.26
N ARG A 90 6.47 1.97 11.77
CA ARG A 90 7.73 1.36 12.28
C ARG A 90 8.89 1.44 11.30
N ASP A 91 8.65 1.08 10.04
CA ASP A 91 9.70 1.08 9.02
C ASP A 91 10.13 2.51 8.67
N MET A 92 9.19 3.47 8.65
CA MET A 92 9.51 4.88 8.43
C MET A 92 10.38 5.44 9.56
N VAL A 93 10.00 5.17 10.83
CA VAL A 93 10.77 5.62 12.01
C VAL A 93 12.17 5.03 12.00
N CYS A 94 12.30 3.73 11.68
CA CYS A 94 13.60 3.09 11.52
C CYS A 94 14.44 3.80 10.47
N SER A 95 13.87 4.10 9.30
CA SER A 95 14.62 4.77 8.24
C SER A 95 14.97 6.22 8.53
N MET A 96 14.04 7.00 9.13
CA MET A 96 14.29 8.40 9.53
C MET A 96 15.47 8.54 10.48
N LEU A 97 15.66 7.56 11.37
CA LEU A 97 16.72 7.53 12.40
C LEU A 97 17.90 6.63 12.00
N GLY A 98 17.91 6.03 10.81
CA GLY A 98 18.96 5.11 10.37
C GLY A 98 19.10 3.83 11.20
N LEU A 99 18.02 3.39 11.87
CA LEU A 99 18.00 2.22 12.75
C LEU A 99 17.88 0.93 11.94
N GLN A 100 18.93 0.12 11.96
CA GLN A 100 18.96 -1.16 11.26
C GLN A 100 18.73 -2.32 12.23
N LYS A 101 17.82 -3.25 11.89
CA LYS A 101 17.49 -4.43 12.71
C LYS A 101 18.71 -5.30 13.10
N GLN A 102 19.79 -5.24 12.31
CA GLN A 102 21.02 -6.02 12.53
C GLN A 102 21.93 -5.38 13.59
N HIS A 103 21.83 -4.06 13.80
CA HIS A 103 22.70 -3.31 14.71
C HIS A 103 21.91 -2.90 15.95
N LYS A 104 22.30 -3.46 17.10
CA LYS A 104 21.70 -3.12 18.40
C LYS A 104 22.16 -1.74 18.82
N GLN A 105 21.34 -0.73 18.56
CA GLN A 105 21.62 0.66 18.90
C GLN A 105 20.51 1.23 19.76
N ARG A 106 20.83 1.50 21.03
CA ARG A 106 19.90 2.20 21.93
C ARG A 106 19.75 3.65 21.50
N CYS A 107 18.52 4.07 21.22
CA CYS A 107 18.18 5.43 20.80
C CYS A 107 17.41 6.15 21.91
N ILE A 108 18.11 6.98 22.70
CA ILE A 108 17.54 7.66 23.89
C ILE A 108 16.41 8.61 23.48
N VAL A 109 16.61 9.36 22.41
CA VAL A 109 15.61 10.31 21.91
C VAL A 109 14.31 9.63 21.46
N LEU A 110 14.40 8.41 20.92
CA LEU A 110 13.23 7.58 20.60
C LEU A 110 12.54 7.09 21.89
N GLU A 111 13.31 6.66 22.90
CA GLU A 111 12.76 6.28 24.21
C GLU A 111 11.96 7.44 24.83
N GLU A 112 12.51 8.66 24.82
CA GLU A 112 11.84 9.85 25.33
C GLU A 112 10.52 10.13 24.61
N GLN A 113 10.50 10.06 23.27
CA GLN A 113 9.27 10.28 22.51
C GLN A 113 8.22 9.18 22.72
N LEU A 114 8.62 7.91 22.88
CA LEU A 114 7.70 6.84 23.26
C LEU A 114 7.07 7.10 24.63
N VAL A 115 7.85 7.60 25.60
CA VAL A 115 7.34 7.99 26.91
C VAL A 115 6.36 9.16 26.78
N GLU A 116 6.66 10.21 26.00
CA GLU A 116 5.73 11.32 25.78
C GLU A 116 4.39 10.86 25.20
N LEU A 117 4.41 9.92 24.26
CA LEU A 117 3.19 9.38 23.67
C LEU A 117 2.33 8.62 24.67
N VAL A 118 2.95 7.89 25.60
CA VAL A 118 2.23 7.24 26.70
C VAL A 118 1.58 8.28 27.61
N ILE A 119 2.29 9.38 27.92
CA ILE A 119 1.72 10.47 28.73
C ILE A 119 0.55 11.15 28.01
N LEU A 120 0.69 11.45 26.72
CA LEU A 120 -0.40 12.02 25.90
C LEU A 120 -1.62 11.08 25.87
N ALA A 121 -1.42 9.77 25.75
CA ALA A 121 -2.51 8.80 25.82
C ALA A 121 -3.20 8.78 27.20
N MET A 122 -2.43 8.92 28.30
CA MET A 122 -2.97 9.08 29.65
C MET A 122 -3.81 10.36 29.78
N GLU A 123 -3.32 11.49 29.26
CA GLU A 123 -4.01 12.78 29.27
C GLU A 123 -5.30 12.73 28.44
N ARG A 124 -5.26 12.13 27.23
CA ARG A 124 -6.45 11.91 26.40
C ARG A 124 -7.48 11.04 27.12
N SER A 125 -7.05 10.00 27.85
CA SER A 125 -7.95 9.12 28.61
C SER A 125 -8.60 9.84 29.79
N GLU A 126 -7.98 10.89 30.32
CA GLU A 126 -8.53 11.68 31.42
C GLU A 126 -9.63 12.65 30.93
N ASN A 127 -9.43 13.23 29.76
CA ASN A 127 -10.33 14.20 29.12
C ASN A 127 -11.55 13.58 28.43
N GLU A 128 -11.57 12.26 28.22
CA GLU A 128 -12.75 11.58 27.67
C GLU A 128 -13.92 11.63 28.66
N THR A 129 -15.01 12.30 28.25
CA THR A 129 -16.16 12.57 29.12
C THR A 129 -17.24 11.49 29.11
N LEU A 130 -17.35 10.58 28.13
CA LEU A 130 -18.23 9.39 28.12
C LEU A 130 -17.83 8.42 26.99
N PRO A 131 -18.06 7.10 27.11
CA PRO A 131 -17.99 6.19 25.96
C PRO A 131 -19.06 6.59 24.93
N ALA A 132 -18.69 6.72 23.66
CA ALA A 132 -19.63 7.02 22.58
C ALA A 132 -20.73 5.95 22.53
N GLU A 133 -21.99 6.36 22.66
CA GLU A 133 -23.15 5.49 22.53
C GLU A 133 -23.15 4.84 21.13
N GLY A 134 -23.20 3.50 21.08
CA GLY A 134 -23.41 2.74 19.83
C GLY A 134 -22.22 1.96 19.26
N THR A 135 -21.05 2.00 19.89
CA THR A 135 -19.93 1.08 19.60
C THR A 135 -19.75 0.08 20.75
N ASP A 136 -19.47 -1.19 20.45
CA ASP A 136 -19.25 -2.32 21.38
C ASP A 136 -18.21 -2.04 22.50
N GLY A 137 -18.53 -1.16 23.45
CA GLY A 137 -17.69 -0.83 24.60
C GLY A 137 -16.29 -0.28 24.28
N THR A 138 -15.96 0.02 23.02
CA THR A 138 -14.64 0.50 22.61
C THR A 138 -14.53 2.01 22.80
N VAL A 139 -13.87 2.41 23.89
CA VAL A 139 -13.44 3.78 24.15
C VAL A 139 -12.66 4.32 22.93
N ALA A 140 -12.87 5.57 22.51
CA ALA A 140 -12.23 6.14 21.33
C ALA A 140 -10.69 6.06 21.41
N ASN A 141 -10.12 6.15 22.62
CA ASN A 141 -8.70 5.95 22.90
C ASN A 141 -8.19 4.50 22.86
N HIS A 142 -9.04 3.48 22.72
CA HIS A 142 -8.61 2.08 22.71
C HIS A 142 -7.59 1.78 21.60
N TRP A 143 -7.80 2.34 20.41
CA TRP A 143 -6.90 2.15 19.26
C TRP A 143 -5.52 2.78 19.48
N VAL A 144 -5.46 3.91 20.16
CA VAL A 144 -4.19 4.57 20.54
C VAL A 144 -3.38 3.66 21.44
N TRP A 145 -4.01 3.08 22.47
CA TRP A 145 -3.35 2.15 23.38
C TRP A 145 -2.89 0.85 22.70
N LEU A 146 -3.70 0.29 21.80
CA LEU A 146 -3.32 -0.89 21.02
C LEU A 146 -2.11 -0.61 20.12
N HIS A 147 -2.10 0.55 19.46
CA HIS A 147 -0.99 1.00 18.62
C HIS A 147 0.29 1.19 19.44
N LEU A 148 0.21 1.90 20.57
CA LEU A 148 1.35 2.11 21.47
C LEU A 148 1.92 0.78 21.98
N SER A 149 1.05 -0.17 22.33
CA SER A 149 1.48 -1.52 22.68
C SER A 149 2.31 -2.17 21.56
N SER A 150 1.80 -2.11 20.34
CA SER A 150 2.45 -2.70 19.17
C SER A 150 3.80 -2.01 18.87
N GLN A 151 3.91 -0.69 19.02
CA GLN A 151 5.16 0.06 18.83
C GLN A 151 6.21 -0.26 19.91
N LEU A 152 5.81 -0.23 21.17
CA LEU A 152 6.71 -0.44 22.32
C LEU A 152 7.32 -1.85 22.26
N ILE A 153 6.52 -2.87 21.93
CA ILE A 153 7.01 -4.24 21.73
C ILE A 153 8.08 -4.30 20.65
N TYR A 154 7.85 -3.67 19.50
CA TYR A 154 8.79 -3.70 18.38
C TYR A 154 10.13 -3.06 18.75
N PHE A 155 10.14 -1.81 19.24
CA PHE A 155 11.38 -1.09 19.51
C PHE A 155 12.17 -1.68 20.67
N VAL A 156 11.51 -2.23 21.69
CA VAL A 156 12.19 -2.91 22.80
C VAL A 156 12.69 -4.30 22.39
N LEU A 157 11.93 -5.07 21.62
CA LEU A 157 12.33 -6.40 21.14
C LEU A 157 13.61 -6.34 20.29
N PHE A 158 13.71 -5.34 19.42
CA PHE A 158 14.90 -5.09 18.59
C PHE A 158 16.01 -4.29 19.30
N GLN A 159 15.86 -4.02 20.60
CA GLN A 159 16.85 -3.33 21.45
C GLN A 159 17.17 -1.89 21.01
N PHE A 160 16.24 -1.23 20.33
CA PHE A 160 16.31 0.21 20.05
C PHE A 160 15.92 1.04 21.28
N ALA A 161 15.08 0.46 22.16
CA ALA A 161 14.63 1.05 23.39
C ALA A 161 14.81 0.12 24.60
N CYS A 162 14.99 0.69 25.79
CA CYS A 162 15.22 -0.01 27.04
C CYS A 162 13.98 0.02 27.95
N PHE A 163 13.34 -1.13 28.15
CA PHE A 163 12.13 -1.27 28.98
C PHE A 163 12.23 -0.66 30.40
N PRO A 164 13.23 -0.99 31.25
CA PRO A 164 13.30 -0.43 32.59
C PRO A 164 13.49 1.09 32.58
N SER A 165 14.18 1.64 31.57
CA SER A 165 14.36 3.09 31.45
C SER A 165 13.06 3.79 31.07
N ILE A 166 12.30 3.21 30.12
CA ILE A 166 10.96 3.70 29.76
C ILE A 166 10.04 3.71 30.98
N VAL A 167 9.99 2.60 31.73
CA VAL A 167 9.10 2.48 32.90
C VAL A 167 9.44 3.52 33.98
N MET A 168 10.72 3.72 34.28
CA MET A 168 11.16 4.76 35.23
C MET A 168 10.86 6.18 34.72
N ALA A 169 11.08 6.46 33.43
CA ALA A 169 10.76 7.76 32.86
C ALA A 169 9.26 8.07 32.86
N ILE A 170 8.40 7.05 32.62
CA ILE A 170 6.95 7.18 32.79
C ILE A 170 6.61 7.49 34.26
N HIS A 171 7.21 6.75 35.20
CA HIS A 171 7.01 7.00 36.63
C HIS A 171 7.35 8.44 37.01
N ASP A 172 8.52 8.93 36.60
CA ASP A 172 8.99 10.26 36.97
C ASP A 172 8.13 11.38 36.36
N LYS A 173 7.54 11.17 35.19
CA LYS A 173 6.60 12.12 34.58
C LYS A 173 5.19 12.08 35.15
N LEU A 174 4.74 10.91 35.60
CA LEU A 174 3.44 10.75 36.27
C LEU A 174 3.50 11.15 37.75
N ALA A 175 4.68 11.12 38.36
CA ALA A 175 4.88 11.54 39.75
C ALA A 175 4.40 13.00 39.93
N GLY A 176 3.39 13.18 40.78
CA GLY A 176 2.77 14.49 41.01
C GLY A 176 1.64 14.88 40.04
N ARG A 177 1.27 14.02 39.08
CA ARG A 177 0.09 14.19 38.21
C ARG A 177 -1.01 13.18 38.58
N GLU A 178 -2.27 13.62 38.63
CA GLU A 178 -3.42 12.74 38.95
C GLU A 178 -4.07 12.10 37.69
N LEU A 179 -3.25 11.54 36.79
CA LEU A 179 -3.75 10.85 35.58
C LEU A 179 -3.99 9.38 35.89
N ARG A 180 -5.23 9.00 36.23
CA ARG A 180 -5.54 7.64 36.72
C ARG A 180 -6.51 6.85 35.84
N LYS A 181 -7.35 7.49 35.02
CA LYS A 181 -8.32 6.76 34.18
C LYS A 181 -7.66 5.79 33.20
N GLY A 182 -6.51 6.15 32.63
CA GLY A 182 -5.77 5.32 31.67
C GLY A 182 -4.92 4.18 32.26
N ARG A 183 -4.90 3.99 33.60
CA ARG A 183 -3.94 3.08 34.26
C ARG A 183 -4.04 1.63 33.80
N ASP A 184 -5.24 1.13 33.57
CA ASP A 184 -5.46 -0.27 33.20
C ASP A 184 -4.99 -0.53 31.75
N HIS A 185 -5.13 0.46 30.87
CA HIS A 185 -4.56 0.40 29.52
C HIS A 185 -3.03 0.47 29.54
N LEU A 186 -2.44 1.31 30.39
CA LEU A 186 -0.99 1.34 30.57
C LEU A 186 -0.46 -0.01 31.08
N MET A 187 -1.10 -0.60 32.10
CA MET A 187 -0.70 -1.91 32.61
C MET A 187 -0.89 -3.01 31.57
N TRP A 188 -1.92 -2.93 30.73
CA TRP A 188 -2.08 -3.83 29.59
C TRP A 188 -0.92 -3.74 28.58
N VAL A 189 -0.50 -2.53 28.20
CA VAL A 189 0.65 -2.29 27.32
C VAL A 189 1.93 -2.91 27.91
N LEU A 190 2.20 -2.67 29.20
CA LEU A 190 3.38 -3.21 29.87
C LEU A 190 3.31 -4.74 29.97
N LEU A 191 2.13 -5.31 30.25
CA LEU A 191 1.92 -6.75 30.32
C LEU A 191 2.28 -7.44 29.00
N GLN A 192 1.97 -6.84 27.85
CA GLN A 192 2.30 -7.44 26.54
C GLN A 192 3.79 -7.74 26.41
N PHE A 193 4.63 -6.77 26.79
CA PHE A 193 6.08 -6.95 26.74
C PHE A 193 6.58 -7.90 27.84
N ILE A 194 6.08 -7.78 29.06
CA ILE A 194 6.50 -8.62 30.20
C ILE A 194 6.19 -10.08 29.90
N SER A 195 4.93 -10.42 29.60
CA SER A 195 4.49 -11.79 29.31
C SER A 195 5.29 -12.42 28.15
N GLY A 196 5.59 -11.65 27.08
CA GLY A 196 6.32 -12.16 25.92
C GLY A 196 7.83 -12.29 26.08
N SER A 197 8.46 -11.55 26.99
CA SER A 197 9.93 -11.42 27.05
C SER A 197 10.57 -11.84 28.39
N ILE A 198 9.76 -12.02 29.45
CA ILE A 198 10.25 -12.33 30.80
C ILE A 198 11.04 -13.63 30.89
N GLN A 199 10.77 -14.62 30.03
CA GLN A 199 11.53 -15.88 30.04
C GLN A 199 13.00 -15.69 29.62
N ARG A 200 13.27 -14.78 28.67
CA ARG A 200 14.60 -14.58 28.08
C ARG A 200 15.42 -13.46 28.73
N ASN A 201 14.80 -12.63 29.55
CA ASN A 201 15.42 -11.46 30.18
C ASN A 201 15.51 -11.63 31.70
N PRO A 202 16.50 -10.99 32.37
CA PRO A 202 16.63 -11.05 33.82
C PRO A 202 15.44 -10.36 34.50
N LEU A 203 15.06 -10.86 35.68
CA LEU A 203 13.95 -10.31 36.47
C LEU A 203 14.13 -8.81 36.81
N SER A 204 15.37 -8.36 37.05
CA SER A 204 15.70 -6.97 37.39
C SER A 204 15.19 -5.95 36.37
N ASN A 205 15.09 -6.32 35.09
CA ASN A 205 14.59 -5.45 34.03
C ASN A 205 13.11 -5.08 34.20
N PHE A 206 12.34 -5.88 34.95
CA PHE A 206 10.89 -5.72 35.08
C PHE A 206 10.44 -5.19 36.44
N LEU A 207 11.33 -5.23 37.45
CA LEU A 207 11.04 -4.71 38.81
C LEU A 207 10.60 -3.23 38.85
N PRO A 208 11.05 -2.32 37.96
CA PRO A 208 10.57 -0.93 37.95
C PRO A 208 9.05 -0.78 37.87
N VAL A 209 8.34 -1.77 37.30
CA VAL A 209 6.87 -1.74 37.19
C VAL A 209 6.18 -1.73 38.56
N LEU A 210 6.83 -2.28 39.59
CA LEU A 210 6.31 -2.25 40.96
C LEU A 210 6.19 -0.82 41.51
N LYS A 211 7.08 0.10 41.10
CA LYS A 211 6.98 1.52 41.47
C LYS A 211 5.82 2.22 40.77
N LEU A 212 5.55 1.88 39.51
CA LEU A 212 4.37 2.40 38.80
C LEU A 212 3.07 1.93 39.44
N TYR A 213 3.02 0.68 39.92
CA TYR A 213 1.87 0.19 40.67
C TYR A 213 1.61 1.04 41.92
N ASP A 214 2.65 1.30 42.72
CA ASP A 214 2.54 2.11 43.94
C ASP A 214 2.01 3.53 43.69
N LEU A 215 2.29 4.07 42.51
CA LEU A 215 1.84 5.40 42.09
C LEU A 215 0.37 5.40 41.59
N LEU A 216 -0.01 4.40 40.79
CA LEU A 216 -1.28 4.38 40.05
C LEU A 216 -2.43 3.68 40.77
N TYR A 217 -2.12 2.87 41.79
CA TYR A 217 -3.11 2.14 42.59
C TYR A 217 -2.97 2.48 44.09
N PRO A 218 -3.38 3.69 44.52
CA PRO A 218 -3.28 4.11 45.92
C PRO A 218 -4.34 3.47 46.84
N GLU A 219 -5.27 2.69 46.28
CA GLU A 219 -6.38 2.10 47.03
C GLU A 219 -5.90 1.10 48.08
N LYS A 220 -6.42 1.25 49.31
CA LYS A 220 -6.14 0.34 50.43
C LYS A 220 -7.10 -0.87 50.45
N GLU A 221 -8.29 -0.71 49.88
CA GLU A 221 -9.29 -1.76 49.77
C GLU A 221 -9.05 -2.66 48.55
N PRO A 222 -9.45 -3.95 48.60
CA PRO A 222 -9.36 -4.83 47.45
C PRO A 222 -10.22 -4.34 46.28
N LEU A 223 -9.66 -4.33 45.07
CA LEU A 223 -10.42 -4.03 43.86
C LEU A 223 -11.45 -5.15 43.57
N PRO A 224 -12.67 -4.79 43.16
CA PRO A 224 -13.71 -5.77 42.84
C PRO A 224 -13.38 -6.50 41.54
N VAL A 225 -13.81 -7.76 41.42
CA VAL A 225 -13.67 -8.52 40.17
C VAL A 225 -14.44 -7.79 39.04
N PRO A 226 -13.77 -7.41 37.94
CA PRO A 226 -14.43 -6.75 36.82
C PRO A 226 -15.41 -7.68 36.10
N ASP A 227 -16.35 -7.07 35.38
CA ASP A 227 -17.33 -7.79 34.57
C ASP A 227 -16.63 -8.57 33.43
N TYR A 228 -16.52 -9.88 33.62
CA TYR A 228 -15.86 -10.79 32.69
C TYR A 228 -16.64 -11.04 31.39
N SER A 229 -17.82 -10.42 31.21
CA SER A 229 -18.54 -10.39 29.93
C SER A 229 -18.02 -9.30 28.98
N GLN A 230 -17.22 -8.35 29.49
CA GLN A 230 -16.66 -7.24 28.71
C GLN A 230 -15.16 -7.43 28.45
N ALA A 231 -14.69 -7.05 27.26
CA ALA A 231 -13.28 -7.19 26.88
C ALA A 231 -12.33 -6.41 27.81
N LEU A 232 -12.81 -5.27 28.35
CA LEU A 232 -12.06 -4.39 29.25
C LEU A 232 -11.59 -5.09 30.54
N CYS A 233 -12.25 -6.18 30.95
CA CYS A 233 -11.82 -6.95 32.13
C CYS A 233 -10.37 -7.44 32.02
N THR A 234 -9.88 -7.70 30.80
CA THR A 234 -8.49 -8.13 30.56
C THR A 234 -7.48 -7.02 30.84
N HIS A 235 -7.85 -5.77 30.59
CA HIS A 235 -7.04 -4.59 30.93
C HIS A 235 -7.06 -4.34 32.44
N GLN A 236 -8.24 -4.40 33.07
CA GLN A 236 -8.41 -4.21 34.52
C GLN A 236 -7.66 -5.26 35.36
N MET A 237 -7.56 -6.50 34.85
CA MET A 237 -6.77 -7.56 35.49
C MET A 237 -5.29 -7.57 35.08
N ALA A 238 -4.85 -6.69 34.18
CA ALA A 238 -3.50 -6.73 33.62
C ALA A 238 -2.42 -6.60 34.71
N ILE A 239 -2.63 -5.74 35.70
CA ILE A 239 -1.69 -5.58 36.82
C ILE A 239 -1.53 -6.86 37.66
N THR A 240 -2.64 -7.57 37.90
CA THR A 240 -2.61 -8.87 38.60
C THR A 240 -1.84 -9.90 37.77
N CYS A 241 -2.06 -9.93 36.45
CA CYS A 241 -1.31 -10.78 35.53
C CYS A 241 0.20 -10.47 35.57
N ILE A 242 0.60 -9.18 35.55
CA ILE A 242 2.01 -8.77 35.68
C ILE A 242 2.62 -9.35 36.96
N TRP A 243 1.93 -9.22 38.08
CA TRP A 243 2.41 -9.72 39.38
C TRP A 243 2.63 -11.24 39.37
N ILE A 244 1.70 -12.00 38.76
CA ILE A 244 1.82 -13.45 38.63
C ILE A 244 3.07 -13.84 37.81
N HIS A 245 3.37 -13.11 36.72
CA HIS A 245 4.57 -13.36 35.90
C HIS A 245 5.85 -13.09 36.69
N LEU A 246 5.92 -11.97 37.41
CA LEU A 246 7.08 -11.61 38.23
C LEU A 246 7.34 -12.64 39.34
N LEU A 247 6.29 -13.08 40.04
CA LEU A 247 6.41 -14.10 41.09
C LEU A 247 6.87 -15.45 40.54
N LYS A 248 6.32 -15.90 39.40
CA LYS A 248 6.76 -17.15 38.77
C LYS A 248 8.21 -17.07 38.32
N LYS A 249 8.64 -15.95 37.76
CA LYS A 249 10.03 -15.72 37.36
C LYS A 249 10.99 -15.71 38.56
N ALA A 250 10.61 -15.05 39.66
CA ALA A 250 11.37 -15.05 40.90
C ALA A 250 11.54 -16.46 41.50
N GLN A 251 10.47 -17.25 41.50
CA GLN A 251 10.53 -18.66 41.89
C GLN A 251 11.50 -19.45 41.00
N SER A 252 11.49 -19.23 39.69
CA SER A 252 12.39 -19.92 38.75
C SER A 252 13.86 -19.51 38.87
N GLU A 253 14.14 -18.27 39.27
CA GLU A 253 15.51 -17.74 39.45
C GLU A 253 16.01 -17.85 40.90
N HIS A 254 15.28 -18.55 41.79
CA HIS A 254 15.55 -18.64 43.23
C HIS A 254 15.84 -17.28 43.90
N SER A 255 15.25 -16.22 43.36
CA SER A 255 15.46 -14.85 43.79
C SER A 255 14.35 -14.45 44.75
N ASN A 256 14.71 -14.01 45.96
CA ASN A 256 13.73 -13.57 46.97
C ASN A 256 13.17 -12.18 46.61
N ILE A 257 12.09 -12.14 45.81
CA ILE A 257 11.22 -10.96 45.85
C ILE A 257 10.52 -10.97 47.21
N HIS A 258 10.94 -10.11 48.15
CA HIS A 258 10.33 -9.96 49.47
C HIS A 258 8.91 -9.34 49.46
N ARG A 259 8.28 -9.21 48.29
CA ARG A 259 6.99 -8.54 48.11
C ARG A 259 5.92 -9.52 47.59
N PRO A 260 4.98 -9.98 48.45
CA PRO A 260 3.86 -10.83 48.03
C PRO A 260 2.85 -10.02 47.20
N ILE A 261 1.78 -10.69 46.73
CA ILE A 261 0.67 -10.02 46.03
C ILE A 261 0.03 -8.98 46.97
N PRO A 262 -0.13 -7.71 46.55
CA PRO A 262 -0.72 -6.67 47.37
C PRO A 262 -2.17 -6.98 47.77
N HIS A 263 -2.59 -6.50 48.94
CA HIS A 263 -3.96 -6.66 49.44
C HIS A 263 -5.00 -6.13 48.44
N THR A 264 -4.70 -5.01 47.77
CA THR A 264 -5.53 -4.39 46.73
C THR A 264 -5.85 -5.32 45.56
N LEU A 265 -4.96 -6.27 45.23
CA LEU A 265 -5.13 -7.22 44.10
C LEU A 265 -5.56 -8.62 44.54
N LYS A 266 -5.78 -8.83 45.84
CA LYS A 266 -6.03 -10.15 46.43
C LYS A 266 -7.27 -10.83 45.82
N VAL A 267 -8.37 -10.10 45.67
CA VAL A 267 -9.64 -10.61 45.13
C VAL A 267 -9.49 -11.03 43.66
N HIS A 268 -8.78 -10.24 42.84
CA HIS A 268 -8.48 -10.63 41.45
C HIS A 268 -7.66 -11.93 41.40
N HIS A 269 -6.67 -12.07 42.28
CA HIS A 269 -5.81 -13.25 42.31
C HIS A 269 -6.56 -14.50 42.76
N GLU A 270 -7.36 -14.42 43.81
CA GLU A 270 -8.19 -15.53 44.32
C GLU A 270 -9.18 -16.00 43.24
N PHE A 271 -9.78 -15.06 42.51
CA PHE A 271 -10.64 -15.38 41.36
C PHE A 271 -9.91 -16.16 40.27
N LEU A 272 -8.74 -15.70 39.83
CA LEU A 272 -7.93 -16.40 38.82
C LEU A 272 -7.47 -17.79 39.29
N GLN A 273 -7.06 -17.90 40.56
CA GLN A 273 -6.69 -19.19 41.15
C GLN A 273 -7.86 -20.18 41.16
N HIS A 274 -9.05 -19.72 41.57
CA HIS A 274 -10.26 -20.55 41.58
C HIS A 274 -10.64 -21.04 40.18
N LEU A 275 -10.48 -20.20 39.15
CA LEU A 275 -10.77 -20.54 37.77
C LEU A 275 -9.81 -21.57 37.17
N VAL A 276 -8.53 -21.57 37.57
CA VAL A 276 -7.53 -22.53 37.06
C VAL A 276 -7.75 -23.94 37.62
N MET A 277 -8.31 -24.08 38.82
CA MET A 277 -8.42 -25.36 39.51
C MET A 277 -9.12 -26.43 38.64
N PRO A 278 -8.63 -27.69 38.64
CA PRO A 278 -9.08 -28.75 37.73
C PRO A 278 -10.60 -29.01 37.78
N ASN A 279 -11.25 -28.73 38.91
CA ASN A 279 -12.68 -28.95 39.14
C ASN A 279 -13.60 -27.97 38.37
N THR A 280 -13.08 -26.85 37.87
CA THR A 280 -13.87 -25.81 37.19
C THR A 280 -13.96 -26.10 35.69
N SER A 281 -15.13 -26.39 35.12
CA SER A 281 -15.28 -26.64 33.68
C SER A 281 -14.94 -25.39 32.84
N LEU A 282 -13.96 -25.50 31.94
CA LEU A 282 -13.58 -24.43 31.00
C LEU A 282 -14.14 -24.77 29.61
N TYR A 283 -15.20 -24.08 29.21
CA TYR A 283 -15.75 -24.11 27.86
C TYR A 283 -15.77 -22.69 27.30
N MET A 284 -15.59 -22.55 25.98
CA MET A 284 -15.72 -21.26 25.32
C MET A 284 -17.19 -20.81 25.38
N GLY A 285 -17.45 -19.79 26.19
CA GLY A 285 -18.73 -19.06 26.25
C GLY A 285 -18.61 -17.68 25.62
N SER A 286 -19.58 -16.81 25.91
CA SER A 286 -19.55 -15.39 25.51
C SER A 286 -18.68 -14.51 26.42
N ASP A 287 -17.93 -15.12 27.35
CA ASP A 287 -17.13 -14.41 28.35
C ASP A 287 -15.61 -14.54 28.11
N TYR A 288 -14.83 -13.72 28.82
CA TYR A 288 -13.38 -13.60 28.67
C TYR A 288 -12.58 -14.40 29.70
N ARG A 289 -13.19 -15.36 30.42
CA ARG A 289 -12.50 -16.11 31.49
C ARG A 289 -11.29 -16.89 30.96
N ILE A 290 -11.41 -17.52 29.79
CA ILE A 290 -10.31 -18.26 29.17
C ILE A 290 -9.18 -17.30 28.76
N ALA A 291 -9.51 -16.13 28.21
CA ALA A 291 -8.52 -15.11 27.86
C ALA A 291 -7.76 -14.63 29.11
N LEU A 292 -8.46 -14.37 30.22
CA LEU A 292 -7.83 -14.00 31.51
C LEU A 292 -6.85 -15.07 32.00
N LEU A 293 -7.22 -16.36 31.94
CA LEU A 293 -6.34 -17.45 32.33
C LEU A 293 -5.11 -17.58 31.43
N CYS A 294 -5.30 -17.50 30.11
CA CYS A 294 -4.20 -17.46 29.16
C CYS A 294 -3.25 -16.31 29.44
N ASN A 295 -3.78 -15.11 29.69
CA ASN A 295 -2.99 -13.91 29.94
C ASN A 295 -2.24 -13.95 31.26
N ALA A 296 -2.82 -14.51 32.33
CA ALA A 296 -2.22 -14.58 33.66
C ALA A 296 -1.16 -15.67 33.79
N TYR A 297 -1.37 -16.83 33.16
CA TYR A 297 -0.55 -18.02 33.37
C TYR A 297 0.29 -18.41 32.16
N SER A 298 0.42 -17.55 31.15
CA SER A 298 1.12 -17.82 29.89
C SER A 298 2.54 -18.40 30.03
N THR A 299 3.26 -18.05 31.10
CA THR A 299 4.62 -18.54 31.37
C THR A 299 4.68 -19.68 32.38
N ASN A 300 3.53 -20.19 32.85
CA ASN A 300 3.44 -21.32 33.77
C ASN A 300 2.90 -22.57 33.05
N GLN A 301 3.79 -23.50 32.71
CA GLN A 301 3.44 -24.69 31.91
C GLN A 301 2.32 -25.55 32.53
N GLU A 302 2.25 -25.63 33.86
CA GLU A 302 1.25 -26.44 34.57
C GLU A 302 -0.17 -25.88 34.40
N TYR A 303 -0.33 -24.56 34.49
CA TYR A 303 -1.63 -23.88 34.46
C TYR A 303 -2.02 -23.37 33.07
N PHE A 304 -1.08 -23.23 32.14
CA PHE A 304 -1.33 -22.70 30.81
C PHE A 304 -1.91 -23.72 29.83
N SER A 305 -1.53 -24.99 29.97
CA SER A 305 -1.90 -26.04 29.01
C SER A 305 -3.41 -26.19 28.85
N ARG A 306 -4.16 -26.15 29.95
CA ARG A 306 -5.61 -26.31 29.99
C ARG A 306 -6.41 -25.18 29.31
N PRO A 307 -6.22 -23.88 29.65
CA PRO A 307 -6.93 -22.80 28.97
C PRO A 307 -6.52 -22.68 27.49
N MET A 308 -5.25 -22.94 27.14
CA MET A 308 -4.81 -22.95 25.75
C MET A 308 -5.44 -24.12 24.96
N ALA A 309 -5.54 -25.31 25.56
CA ALA A 309 -6.23 -26.44 24.95
C ALA A 309 -7.71 -26.12 24.69
N ALA A 310 -8.41 -25.46 25.61
CA ALA A 310 -9.79 -25.04 25.40
C ALA A 310 -9.97 -24.10 24.19
N LEU A 311 -9.05 -23.15 23.98
CA LEU A 311 -9.05 -22.29 22.79
C LEU A 311 -8.81 -23.10 21.50
N VAL A 312 -7.81 -23.98 21.54
CA VAL A 312 -7.40 -24.79 20.38
C VAL A 312 -8.46 -25.83 20.00
N ASP A 313 -9.10 -26.47 20.97
CA ASP A 313 -10.18 -27.45 20.76
C ASP A 313 -11.42 -26.81 20.14
N THR A 314 -11.67 -25.52 20.43
CA THR A 314 -12.79 -24.77 19.84
C THR A 314 -12.64 -24.60 18.33
N ILE A 315 -11.40 -24.45 17.83
CA ILE A 315 -11.12 -24.24 16.40
C ILE A 315 -10.72 -25.54 15.67
N LEU A 316 -10.29 -26.58 16.38
CA LEU A 316 -9.98 -27.90 15.81
C LEU A 316 -11.16 -28.87 15.83
N GLY A 317 -11.99 -28.80 16.86
CA GLY A 317 -13.04 -29.76 17.17
C GLY A 317 -12.52 -31.00 17.92
N THR A 318 -13.28 -31.47 18.91
CA THR A 318 -12.99 -32.73 19.60
C THR A 318 -13.25 -33.93 18.68
N GLN A 319 -12.20 -34.68 18.33
CA GLN A 319 -12.30 -35.92 17.54
C GLN A 319 -13.10 -37.06 18.23
N LYS A 320 -13.60 -36.84 19.46
CA LYS A 320 -14.36 -37.83 20.23
C LYS A 320 -15.81 -37.35 20.37
N GLY A 321 -16.71 -37.76 19.48
CA GLY A 321 -18.14 -37.79 19.83
C GLY A 321 -19.16 -37.15 18.90
N GLN A 322 -18.97 -37.09 17.57
CA GLN A 322 -20.10 -36.92 16.66
C GLN A 322 -20.19 -38.10 15.68
N GLN A 323 -20.98 -39.10 16.08
CA GLN A 323 -21.81 -39.85 15.13
C GLN A 323 -22.82 -38.86 14.53
N GLN A 324 -22.39 -38.05 13.58
CA GLN A 324 -23.33 -37.44 12.63
C GLN A 324 -23.35 -38.32 11.39
N GLN A 325 -24.57 -38.71 11.02
CA GLN A 325 -24.86 -39.56 9.87
C GLN A 325 -24.01 -39.14 8.66
N PRO A 326 -23.39 -40.08 7.95
CA PRO A 326 -22.73 -39.74 6.72
C PRO A 326 -23.84 -39.32 5.75
N LEU A 327 -23.92 -38.03 5.43
CA LEU A 327 -24.66 -37.52 4.28
C LEU A 327 -23.96 -38.09 3.02
N GLN A 328 -24.23 -39.36 2.73
CA GLN A 328 -23.61 -40.17 1.68
C GLN A 328 -23.96 -39.72 0.25
N THR A 329 -24.72 -38.65 0.08
CA THR A 329 -25.22 -38.21 -1.23
C THR A 329 -24.56 -36.94 -1.79
N LEU A 330 -23.55 -36.35 -1.14
CA LEU A 330 -22.93 -35.08 -1.59
C LEU A 330 -21.38 -35.10 -1.61
N GLN A 331 -20.76 -36.24 -1.97
CA GLN A 331 -19.29 -36.40 -2.01
C GLN A 331 -18.55 -35.51 -3.05
N ASN A 332 -19.27 -34.74 -3.88
CA ASN A 332 -18.68 -33.95 -4.97
C ASN A 332 -18.60 -32.44 -4.69
N ASN A 333 -18.98 -31.97 -3.50
CA ASN A 333 -18.86 -30.55 -3.14
C ASN A 333 -17.53 -30.25 -2.45
N ALA A 334 -16.63 -29.61 -3.20
CA ALA A 334 -15.32 -29.11 -2.76
C ALA A 334 -15.38 -28.21 -1.52
N ALA A 335 -16.54 -27.64 -1.18
CA ALA A 335 -16.71 -26.74 -0.03
C ALA A 335 -17.05 -27.45 1.30
N LEU A 336 -17.30 -28.77 1.30
CA LEU A 336 -17.65 -29.52 2.52
C LEU A 336 -16.38 -29.87 3.33
N ALA A 337 -15.98 -28.98 4.22
CA ALA A 337 -14.94 -29.26 5.22
C ALA A 337 -15.58 -29.72 6.54
N ASN A 338 -15.05 -30.81 7.12
CA ASN A 338 -15.53 -31.34 8.41
C ASN A 338 -14.87 -30.58 9.57
N GLY A 339 -15.65 -30.21 10.59
CA GLY A 339 -15.13 -29.59 11.82
C GLY A 339 -15.86 -28.29 12.20
N PRO A 340 -15.38 -27.59 13.23
CA PRO A 340 -15.99 -26.33 13.69
C PRO A 340 -15.90 -25.23 12.62
N THR A 341 -16.98 -24.46 12.50
CA THR A 341 -17.14 -23.41 11.48
C THR A 341 -17.02 -21.99 12.04
N THR A 342 -17.19 -21.82 13.35
CA THR A 342 -17.14 -20.52 14.03
C THR A 342 -15.71 -20.18 14.48
N PRO A 343 -15.05 -19.16 13.89
CA PRO A 343 -13.70 -18.74 14.28
C PRO A 343 -13.68 -17.97 15.61
N LEU A 344 -12.50 -17.80 16.20
CA LEU A 344 -12.32 -16.88 17.33
C LEU A 344 -12.54 -15.42 16.86
N SER A 345 -13.36 -14.67 17.59
CA SER A 345 -13.65 -13.26 17.27
C SER A 345 -12.42 -12.38 17.42
N MET A 346 -12.40 -11.25 16.71
CA MET A 346 -11.35 -10.24 16.88
C MET A 346 -11.28 -9.71 18.31
N SER A 347 -12.43 -9.50 18.97
CA SER A 347 -12.45 -9.05 20.37
C SER A 347 -11.75 -10.03 21.32
N ILE A 348 -11.92 -11.35 21.13
CA ILE A 348 -11.21 -12.36 21.94
C ILE A 348 -9.71 -12.33 21.63
N LEU A 349 -9.32 -12.24 20.36
CA LEU A 349 -7.91 -12.23 19.96
C LEU A 349 -7.19 -10.95 20.42
N ASP A 350 -7.85 -9.79 20.38
CA ASP A 350 -7.35 -8.51 20.89
C ASP A 350 -7.21 -8.53 22.43
N SER A 351 -8.04 -9.33 23.10
CA SER A 351 -7.99 -9.56 24.55
C SER A 351 -6.94 -10.59 24.99
N LEU A 352 -6.16 -11.17 24.06
CA LEU A 352 -5.06 -12.08 24.38
C LEU A 352 -3.71 -11.36 24.38
N THR A 353 -2.82 -11.72 25.30
CA THR A 353 -1.45 -11.22 25.27
C THR A 353 -0.69 -11.74 24.04
N VAL A 354 0.35 -11.01 23.61
CA VAL A 354 1.24 -11.42 22.53
C VAL A 354 1.80 -12.82 22.74
N HIS A 355 2.20 -13.18 23.97
CA HIS A 355 2.69 -14.53 24.26
C HIS A 355 1.62 -15.61 24.07
N SER A 356 0.38 -15.35 24.49
CA SER A 356 -0.75 -16.26 24.28
C SER A 356 -1.08 -16.40 22.80
N LYS A 357 -1.08 -15.29 22.04
CA LYS A 357 -1.24 -15.29 20.59
C LYS A 357 -0.12 -16.08 19.89
N MET A 358 1.15 -15.89 20.27
CA MET A 358 2.29 -16.65 19.75
C MET A 358 2.14 -18.16 20.00
N SER A 359 1.70 -18.55 21.20
CA SER A 359 1.46 -19.95 21.56
C SER A 359 0.30 -20.57 20.78
N LEU A 360 -0.75 -19.78 20.51
CA LEU A 360 -1.87 -20.20 19.66
C LEU A 360 -1.43 -20.40 18.21
N ILE A 361 -0.66 -19.46 17.63
CA ILE A 361 -0.06 -19.61 16.30
C ILE A 361 0.81 -20.87 16.24
N HIS A 362 1.69 -21.07 17.21
CA HIS A 362 2.56 -22.24 17.25
C HIS A 362 1.75 -23.54 17.29
N SER A 363 0.70 -23.61 18.11
CA SER A 363 -0.19 -24.78 18.20
C SER A 363 -0.88 -25.08 16.87
N ILE A 364 -1.43 -24.05 16.20
CA ILE A 364 -2.05 -24.17 14.87
C ILE A 364 -1.03 -24.66 13.84
N VAL A 365 0.11 -23.99 13.73
CA VAL A 365 1.16 -24.33 12.74
C VAL A 365 1.68 -25.76 12.95
N THR A 366 1.91 -26.16 14.20
CA THR A 366 2.33 -27.52 14.55
C THR A 366 1.29 -28.56 14.13
N HIS A 367 0.01 -28.28 14.36
CA HIS A 367 -1.08 -29.16 13.92
C HIS A 367 -1.13 -29.29 12.40
N VAL A 368 -1.05 -28.16 11.68
CA VAL A 368 -1.06 -28.14 10.20
C VAL A 368 0.12 -28.92 9.62
N ILE A 369 1.33 -28.73 10.16
CA ILE A 369 2.51 -29.49 9.73
C ILE A 369 2.33 -30.99 9.99
N LYS A 370 1.82 -31.37 11.17
CA LYS A 370 1.58 -32.77 11.52
C LYS A 370 0.56 -33.42 10.59
N LEU A 371 -0.51 -32.71 10.22
CA LEU A 371 -1.50 -33.17 9.25
C LEU A 371 -0.89 -33.32 7.84
N ALA A 372 -0.08 -32.35 7.42
CA ALA A 372 0.59 -32.37 6.13
C ALA A 372 1.60 -33.54 6.01
N GLN A 373 2.29 -33.88 7.10
CA GLN A 373 3.23 -35.00 7.17
C GLN A 373 2.54 -36.37 7.27
N SER A 374 1.36 -36.44 7.90
CA SER A 374 0.61 -37.70 8.03
C SER A 374 -0.04 -38.17 6.73
N LYS A 375 0.03 -37.36 5.65
CA LYS A 375 -0.61 -37.61 4.34
C LYS A 375 -2.12 -37.92 4.46
N SER A 376 -2.76 -37.36 5.48
CA SER A 376 -4.21 -37.47 5.65
C SER A 376 -4.93 -36.67 4.57
N ASN A 377 -5.99 -37.23 4.00
CA ASN A 377 -6.89 -36.53 3.07
C ASN A 377 -7.93 -35.66 3.80
N MET A 378 -7.84 -35.51 5.12
CA MET A 378 -8.74 -34.64 5.88
C MET A 378 -8.43 -33.16 5.63
N ALA A 379 -9.46 -32.40 5.26
CA ALA A 379 -9.39 -30.95 5.17
C ALA A 379 -9.25 -30.31 6.57
N LEU A 380 -8.69 -29.11 6.63
CA LEU A 380 -8.62 -28.31 7.86
C LEU A 380 -10.01 -27.80 8.26
N ALA A 381 -10.23 -27.56 9.56
CA ALA A 381 -11.48 -26.96 10.00
C ALA A 381 -11.58 -25.49 9.50
N PRO A 382 -12.75 -25.03 9.00
CA PRO A 382 -12.93 -23.65 8.55
C PRO A 382 -12.61 -22.61 9.63
N ALA A 383 -13.01 -22.88 10.89
CA ALA A 383 -12.71 -22.02 12.03
C ALA A 383 -11.20 -21.85 12.27
N LEU A 384 -10.39 -22.90 12.06
CA LEU A 384 -8.94 -22.85 12.21
C LEU A 384 -8.31 -21.93 11.17
N VAL A 385 -8.67 -22.09 9.90
CA VAL A 385 -8.09 -21.31 8.80
C VAL A 385 -8.43 -19.83 8.95
N GLU A 386 -9.69 -19.52 9.25
CA GLU A 386 -10.13 -18.13 9.48
C GLU A 386 -9.48 -17.53 10.72
N THR A 387 -9.39 -18.26 11.84
CA THR A 387 -8.71 -17.80 13.06
C THR A 387 -7.21 -17.57 12.82
N TYR A 388 -6.55 -18.47 12.08
CA TYR A 388 -5.15 -18.30 11.73
C TYR A 388 -4.93 -17.06 10.87
N SER A 389 -5.82 -16.80 9.91
CA SER A 389 -5.75 -15.60 9.07
C SER A 389 -5.85 -14.31 9.90
N ARG A 390 -6.73 -14.26 10.91
CA ARG A 390 -6.86 -13.13 11.85
C ARG A 390 -5.61 -12.93 12.70
N LEU A 391 -4.95 -14.02 13.11
CA LEU A 391 -3.69 -13.97 13.86
C LEU A 391 -2.51 -13.43 13.04
N LEU A 392 -2.52 -13.62 11.71
CA LEU A 392 -1.45 -13.13 10.83
C LEU A 392 -1.47 -11.60 10.64
N VAL A 393 -2.54 -10.92 11.07
CA VAL A 393 -2.69 -9.45 10.98
C VAL A 393 -1.83 -8.71 12.01
N TYR A 394 -1.51 -9.34 13.13
CA TYR A 394 -0.74 -8.73 14.22
C TYR A 394 0.74 -8.58 13.84
N THR A 395 1.15 -7.35 13.56
CA THR A 395 2.51 -7.02 13.12
C THR A 395 3.56 -7.22 14.21
N GLU A 396 3.18 -7.19 15.49
CA GLU A 396 4.10 -7.49 16.60
C GLU A 396 4.50 -8.98 16.65
N ILE A 397 3.80 -9.86 15.93
CA ILE A 397 4.05 -11.31 15.85
C ILE A 397 4.63 -11.71 14.47
N GLU A 398 5.12 -10.74 13.69
CA GLU A 398 5.59 -10.92 12.31
C GLU A 398 6.55 -12.13 12.14
N SER A 399 7.45 -12.37 13.11
CA SER A 399 8.44 -13.45 13.04
C SER A 399 7.85 -14.86 13.03
N LEU A 400 6.81 -15.13 13.85
CA LEU A 400 6.13 -16.43 13.91
C LEU A 400 4.87 -16.45 13.03
N GLY A 401 4.33 -15.28 12.70
CA GLY A 401 3.19 -15.08 11.82
C GLY A 401 3.61 -15.11 10.35
N ILE A 402 3.53 -13.97 9.66
CA ILE A 402 3.71 -13.86 8.19
C ILE A 402 5.07 -14.39 7.72
N LYS A 403 6.17 -14.06 8.42
CA LYS A 403 7.51 -14.55 8.04
C LYS A 403 7.59 -16.08 8.13
N GLY A 404 7.08 -16.65 9.23
CA GLY A 404 7.01 -18.10 9.43
C GLY A 404 6.09 -18.78 8.42
N PHE A 405 4.95 -18.17 8.10
CA PHE A 405 4.02 -18.65 7.08
C PHE A 405 4.70 -18.85 5.72
N ILE A 406 5.39 -17.81 5.22
CA ILE A 406 6.02 -17.83 3.88
C ILE A 406 7.32 -18.64 3.86
N SER A 407 8.15 -18.51 4.89
CA SER A 407 9.51 -19.09 4.88
C SER A 407 9.59 -20.50 5.46
N GLN A 408 8.63 -20.94 6.29
CA GLN A 408 8.67 -22.23 6.99
C GLN A 408 7.46 -23.10 6.67
N LEU A 409 6.24 -22.61 6.91
CA LEU A 409 5.03 -23.42 6.76
C LEU A 409 4.79 -23.81 5.30
N LEU A 410 4.74 -22.82 4.40
CA LEU A 410 4.46 -23.06 2.98
C LEU A 410 5.48 -24.01 2.32
N PRO A 411 6.81 -23.83 2.48
CA PRO A 411 7.78 -24.77 1.93
C PRO A 411 7.69 -26.17 2.55
N THR A 412 7.34 -26.28 3.84
CA THR A 412 7.22 -27.59 4.52
C THR A 412 6.02 -28.38 4.00
N VAL A 413 4.86 -27.72 3.86
CA VAL A 413 3.63 -28.31 3.29
C VAL A 413 3.85 -28.70 1.84
N PHE A 414 4.59 -27.89 1.08
CA PHE A 414 4.95 -28.23 -0.30
C PHE A 414 5.85 -29.47 -0.37
N LYS A 415 6.91 -29.54 0.45
CA LYS A 415 7.81 -30.70 0.50
C LYS A 415 7.13 -31.99 0.94
N SER A 416 6.06 -31.91 1.73
CA SER A 416 5.27 -33.08 2.14
C SER A 416 4.21 -33.51 1.12
N HIS A 417 4.11 -32.82 -0.03
CA HIS A 417 3.11 -33.06 -1.08
C HIS A 417 1.65 -33.00 -0.57
N ALA A 418 1.37 -32.16 0.42
CA ALA A 418 0.03 -31.99 0.99
C ALA A 418 -0.78 -30.94 0.18
N TRP A 419 -1.21 -31.30 -1.03
CA TRP A 419 -1.82 -30.38 -2.00
C TRP A 419 -3.10 -29.69 -1.50
N GLY A 420 -3.97 -30.39 -0.77
CA GLY A 420 -5.18 -29.79 -0.20
C GLY A 420 -4.90 -28.74 0.88
N THR A 421 -3.88 -28.99 1.72
CA THR A 421 -3.42 -28.00 2.69
C THR A 421 -2.76 -26.81 1.98
N LEU A 422 -1.91 -27.07 0.97
CA LEU A 422 -1.29 -26.01 0.16
C LEU A 422 -2.34 -25.10 -0.48
N TYR A 423 -3.36 -25.68 -1.11
CA TYR A 423 -4.49 -24.95 -1.69
C TYR A 423 -5.15 -24.04 -0.66
N THR A 424 -5.45 -24.57 0.53
CA THR A 424 -6.07 -23.83 1.64
C THR A 424 -5.23 -22.63 2.05
N LEU A 425 -3.90 -22.79 2.17
CA LEU A 425 -3.00 -21.71 2.58
C LEU A 425 -2.91 -20.60 1.52
N LEU A 426 -2.87 -20.96 0.22
CA LEU A 426 -2.85 -19.99 -0.88
C LEU A 426 -4.19 -19.25 -1.02
N GLU A 427 -5.31 -19.95 -0.83
CA GLU A 427 -6.64 -19.37 -0.83
C GLU A 427 -6.80 -18.39 0.36
N MET A 428 -6.38 -18.81 1.55
CA MET A 428 -6.34 -17.93 2.74
C MET A 428 -5.51 -16.67 2.47
N PHE A 429 -4.34 -16.82 1.81
CA PHE A 429 -3.53 -15.66 1.47
C PHE A 429 -4.28 -14.69 0.54
N SER A 430 -4.96 -15.21 -0.48
CA SER A 430 -5.64 -14.41 -1.51
C SER A 430 -6.85 -13.62 -1.00
N TYR A 431 -7.57 -14.13 -0.01
CA TYR A 431 -8.88 -13.58 0.40
C TYR A 431 -8.95 -13.08 1.84
N ARG A 432 -7.87 -13.22 2.63
CA ARG A 432 -7.85 -12.81 4.06
C ARG A 432 -6.67 -11.93 4.44
N MET A 433 -5.63 -11.83 3.62
CA MET A 433 -4.45 -11.02 3.93
C MET A 433 -4.63 -9.58 3.44
N HIS A 434 -4.16 -8.62 4.25
CA HIS A 434 -4.26 -7.18 3.96
C HIS A 434 -2.85 -6.56 3.89
N HIS A 435 -2.30 -6.22 5.05
CA HIS A 435 -1.06 -5.47 5.20
C HIS A 435 0.19 -6.35 5.23
N ILE A 436 0.45 -7.05 4.12
CA ILE A 436 1.67 -7.82 3.92
C ILE A 436 2.77 -6.95 3.33
N GLN A 437 3.97 -6.98 3.90
CA GLN A 437 5.09 -6.20 3.36
C GLN A 437 5.45 -6.63 1.92
N PRO A 438 5.90 -5.71 1.05
CA PRO A 438 6.15 -6.03 -0.37
C PRO A 438 7.19 -7.14 -0.58
N HIS A 439 8.26 -7.17 0.22
CA HIS A 439 9.29 -8.19 0.11
C HIS A 439 8.74 -9.62 0.37
N TYR A 440 7.77 -9.76 1.26
CA TYR A 440 7.06 -11.02 1.51
C TYR A 440 6.15 -11.41 0.35
N ARG A 441 5.46 -10.43 -0.26
CA ARG A 441 4.65 -10.67 -1.48
C ARG A 441 5.51 -11.17 -2.63
N VAL A 442 6.68 -10.55 -2.84
CA VAL A 442 7.64 -10.96 -3.88
C VAL A 442 8.24 -12.33 -3.59
N GLN A 443 8.58 -12.64 -2.34
CA GLN A 443 9.04 -13.97 -1.95
C GLN A 443 7.98 -15.05 -2.22
N LEU A 444 6.71 -14.78 -1.90
CA LEU A 444 5.61 -15.68 -2.20
C LEU A 444 5.40 -15.84 -3.71
N LEU A 445 5.48 -14.74 -4.48
CA LEU A 445 5.38 -14.79 -5.95
C LEU A 445 6.47 -15.70 -6.54
N SER A 446 7.70 -15.60 -6.04
CA SER A 446 8.79 -16.49 -6.46
C SER A 446 8.50 -17.96 -6.15
N HIS A 447 7.99 -18.24 -4.94
CA HIS A 447 7.52 -19.59 -4.60
C HIS A 447 6.43 -20.06 -5.57
N LEU A 448 5.42 -19.26 -5.89
CA LEU A 448 4.34 -19.62 -6.81
C LEU A 448 4.85 -19.96 -8.22
N HIS A 449 5.81 -19.21 -8.76
CA HIS A 449 6.42 -19.53 -10.05
C HIS A 449 7.19 -20.85 -10.01
N SER A 450 7.93 -21.12 -8.93
CA SER A 450 8.60 -22.41 -8.73
C SER A 450 7.61 -23.58 -8.58
N LEU A 451 6.48 -23.34 -7.90
CA LEU A 451 5.41 -24.33 -7.69
C LEU A 451 4.74 -24.71 -9.01
N ALA A 452 4.39 -23.72 -9.82
CA ALA A 452 3.74 -23.93 -11.13
C ALA A 452 4.61 -24.74 -12.10
N ALA A 453 5.95 -24.67 -11.95
CA ALA A 453 6.89 -25.41 -12.78
C ALA A 453 6.90 -26.93 -12.48
N VAL A 454 6.38 -27.39 -11.33
CA VAL A 454 6.43 -28.80 -10.93
C VAL A 454 5.30 -29.62 -11.57
N PRO A 455 5.59 -30.72 -12.31
CA PRO A 455 4.58 -31.52 -13.00
C PRO A 455 3.48 -32.10 -12.11
N GLN A 456 3.81 -32.40 -10.85
CA GLN A 456 2.88 -32.96 -9.86
C GLN A 456 1.76 -31.99 -9.44
N THR A 457 1.88 -30.70 -9.80
CA THR A 457 0.86 -29.67 -9.51
C THR A 457 -0.17 -29.49 -10.64
N ASN A 458 -0.12 -30.34 -11.69
CA ASN A 458 -0.95 -30.23 -12.90
C ASN A 458 -2.43 -30.61 -12.70
N GLN A 459 -2.96 -30.43 -11.49
CA GLN A 459 -4.39 -30.51 -11.19
C GLN A 459 -5.05 -29.16 -11.49
N THR A 460 -6.15 -29.15 -12.25
CA THR A 460 -6.85 -27.93 -12.70
C THR A 460 -7.12 -26.94 -11.56
N GLN A 461 -7.66 -27.41 -10.44
CA GLN A 461 -8.00 -26.56 -9.30
C GLN A 461 -6.77 -25.95 -8.61
N LEU A 462 -5.66 -26.70 -8.49
CA LEU A 462 -4.44 -26.21 -7.87
C LEU A 462 -3.71 -25.21 -8.79
N HIS A 463 -3.58 -25.55 -10.07
CA HIS A 463 -2.98 -24.66 -11.07
C HIS A 463 -3.73 -23.32 -11.15
N LEU A 464 -5.06 -23.38 -11.15
CA LEU A 464 -5.92 -22.20 -11.10
C LEU A 464 -5.66 -21.34 -9.87
N CYS A 465 -5.54 -21.96 -8.69
CA CYS A 465 -5.28 -21.26 -7.43
C CYS A 465 -3.91 -20.56 -7.43
N VAL A 466 -2.86 -21.25 -7.90
CA VAL A 466 -1.50 -20.70 -7.98
C VAL A 466 -1.46 -19.47 -8.86
N GLU A 467 -1.99 -19.56 -10.09
CA GLU A 467 -2.00 -18.44 -11.02
C GLU A 467 -2.95 -17.31 -10.58
N SER A 468 -4.13 -17.62 -10.00
CA SER A 468 -5.02 -16.58 -9.46
C SER A 468 -4.40 -15.84 -8.27
N THR A 469 -3.64 -16.53 -7.42
CA THR A 469 -2.92 -15.92 -6.29
C THR A 469 -1.78 -15.05 -6.83
N ALA A 470 -1.02 -15.52 -7.82
CA ALA A 470 0.03 -14.75 -8.47
C ALA A 470 -0.53 -13.50 -9.16
N LEU A 471 -1.68 -13.60 -9.82
CA LEU A 471 -2.36 -12.47 -10.45
C LEU A 471 -2.68 -11.37 -9.42
N ARG A 472 -3.29 -11.75 -8.29
CA ARG A 472 -3.61 -10.83 -7.17
C ARG A 472 -2.36 -10.19 -6.55
N LEU A 473 -1.28 -10.96 -6.40
CA LEU A 473 0.00 -10.43 -5.92
C LEU A 473 0.56 -9.37 -6.86
N ILE A 474 0.60 -9.65 -8.17
CA ILE A 474 1.14 -8.75 -9.18
C ILE A 474 0.29 -7.48 -9.33
N THR A 475 -1.04 -7.60 -9.40
CA THR A 475 -1.93 -6.42 -9.49
C THR A 475 -1.93 -5.61 -8.20
N GLY A 476 -1.77 -6.28 -7.05
CA GLY A 476 -1.76 -5.70 -5.72
C GLY A 476 -0.43 -5.07 -5.28
N LEU A 477 0.62 -5.01 -6.11
CA LEU A 477 1.84 -4.26 -5.76
C LEU A 477 1.59 -2.74 -5.82
N GLY A 478 1.99 -2.01 -4.77
CA GLY A 478 1.88 -0.55 -4.74
C GLY A 478 2.82 0.12 -5.76
N SER A 479 2.42 1.28 -6.31
CA SER A 479 3.21 1.96 -7.35
C SER A 479 4.63 2.32 -6.89
N ALA A 480 4.79 2.75 -5.63
CA ALA A 480 6.10 3.05 -5.03
C ALA A 480 6.90 1.79 -4.61
N GLU A 481 6.23 0.64 -4.49
CA GLU A 481 6.84 -0.61 -4.00
C GLU A 481 7.58 -1.38 -5.12
N VAL A 482 7.13 -1.24 -6.37
CA VAL A 482 7.58 -2.09 -7.49
C VAL A 482 9.08 -1.95 -7.77
N GLN A 483 9.58 -0.72 -7.96
CA GLN A 483 11.00 -0.48 -8.25
C GLN A 483 11.94 -0.99 -7.14
N PRO A 484 11.80 -0.61 -5.85
CA PRO A 484 12.76 -1.01 -4.82
C PRO A 484 12.73 -2.50 -4.50
N GLN A 485 11.62 -3.20 -4.77
CA GLN A 485 11.54 -4.65 -4.52
C GLN A 485 12.05 -5.46 -5.70
N LEU A 486 11.66 -5.13 -6.93
CA LEU A 486 12.06 -5.92 -8.10
C LEU A 486 13.52 -5.70 -8.46
N SER A 487 14.08 -4.49 -8.23
CA SER A 487 15.49 -4.22 -8.50
C SER A 487 16.46 -5.06 -7.66
N ARG A 488 16.03 -5.53 -6.47
CA ARG A 488 16.85 -6.39 -5.59
C ARG A 488 17.10 -7.78 -6.17
N PHE A 489 16.26 -8.25 -7.08
CA PHE A 489 16.33 -9.58 -7.66
C PHE A 489 16.89 -9.59 -9.10
N LEU A 490 17.51 -8.49 -9.54
CA LEU A 490 18.13 -8.41 -10.87
C LEU A 490 19.28 -9.42 -11.08
N SER A 491 19.89 -9.91 -10.00
CA SER A 491 20.89 -10.99 -10.09
C SER A 491 20.27 -12.35 -10.44
N GLU A 492 18.98 -12.57 -10.13
CA GLU A 492 18.26 -13.82 -10.40
C GLU A 492 16.83 -13.58 -10.92
N PRO A 493 16.65 -12.89 -12.07
CA PRO A 493 15.34 -12.44 -12.55
C PRO A 493 14.41 -13.61 -12.91
N LYS A 494 14.97 -14.80 -13.19
CA LYS A 494 14.23 -16.04 -13.45
C LYS A 494 13.33 -16.46 -12.29
N THR A 495 13.61 -16.00 -11.07
CA THR A 495 12.82 -16.31 -9.89
C THR A 495 11.55 -15.47 -9.77
N LEU A 496 11.48 -14.34 -10.48
CA LEU A 496 10.37 -13.38 -10.45
C LEU A 496 9.41 -13.51 -11.62
N VAL A 497 9.85 -14.15 -12.71
CA VAL A 497 9.13 -14.22 -13.98
C VAL A 497 8.54 -15.60 -14.17
N SER A 498 7.32 -15.68 -14.69
CA SER A 498 6.72 -16.96 -15.06
C SER A 498 7.41 -17.55 -16.28
N ALA A 499 7.72 -18.85 -16.25
CA ALA A 499 8.36 -19.54 -17.37
C ALA A 499 7.40 -19.75 -18.56
N GLU A 500 6.09 -19.93 -18.31
CA GLU A 500 5.12 -20.34 -19.34
C GLU A 500 3.84 -19.49 -19.39
N SER A 501 3.48 -18.83 -18.27
CA SER A 501 2.24 -18.07 -18.18
C SER A 501 2.43 -16.67 -18.76
N GLU A 502 2.02 -16.50 -20.02
CA GLU A 502 2.07 -15.22 -20.73
C GLU A 502 1.21 -14.16 -20.01
N GLU A 503 0.03 -14.55 -19.50
CA GLU A 503 -0.92 -13.66 -18.85
C GLU A 503 -0.36 -13.01 -17.58
N LEU A 504 0.36 -13.77 -16.75
CA LEU A 504 1.01 -13.24 -15.54
C LEU A 504 2.14 -12.26 -15.90
N ASN A 505 2.98 -12.62 -16.86
CA ASN A 505 4.07 -11.75 -17.30
C ASN A 505 3.55 -10.47 -17.95
N ARG A 506 2.45 -10.54 -18.72
CA ARG A 506 1.81 -9.35 -19.30
C ARG A 506 1.18 -8.47 -18.23
N THR A 507 0.56 -9.07 -17.21
CA THR A 507 0.06 -8.31 -16.06
C THR A 507 1.19 -7.65 -15.28
N LEU A 508 2.35 -8.30 -15.14
CA LEU A 508 3.55 -7.71 -14.54
C LEU A 508 4.02 -6.49 -15.33
N VAL A 509 4.04 -6.55 -16.66
CA VAL A 509 4.35 -5.40 -17.53
C VAL A 509 3.34 -4.27 -17.35
N LEU A 510 2.04 -4.55 -17.23
CA LEU A 510 1.03 -3.53 -16.95
C LEU A 510 1.24 -2.87 -15.57
N THR A 511 1.60 -3.65 -14.55
CA THR A 511 1.94 -3.12 -13.21
C THR A 511 3.20 -2.26 -13.27
N LEU A 512 4.23 -2.65 -14.04
CA LEU A 512 5.43 -1.84 -14.28
C LEU A 512 5.07 -0.51 -14.96
N ALA A 513 4.25 -0.55 -16.02
CA ALA A 513 3.81 0.65 -16.73
C ALA A 513 3.09 1.64 -15.82
N ARG A 514 2.14 1.14 -15.01
CA ARG A 514 1.45 1.94 -13.98
C ARG A 514 2.43 2.53 -12.97
N SER A 515 3.30 1.71 -12.39
CA SER A 515 4.23 2.14 -11.34
C SER A 515 5.17 3.23 -11.84
N MET A 516 5.79 3.04 -13.01
CA MET A 516 6.69 4.02 -13.62
C MET A 516 5.99 5.33 -14.00
N HIS A 517 4.71 5.26 -14.39
CA HIS A 517 3.88 6.43 -14.66
C HIS A 517 3.55 7.21 -13.39
N VAL A 518 3.03 6.55 -12.34
CA VAL A 518 2.66 7.23 -11.08
C VAL A 518 3.88 7.80 -10.36
N THR A 519 5.03 7.12 -10.39
CA THR A 519 6.27 7.59 -9.75
C THR A 519 7.05 8.60 -10.60
N GLY A 520 6.67 8.81 -11.87
CA GLY A 520 7.36 9.69 -12.80
C GLY A 520 8.72 9.18 -13.30
N THR A 521 9.10 7.93 -13.02
CA THR A 521 10.43 7.39 -13.37
C THR A 521 10.54 6.91 -14.82
N GLY A 522 9.41 6.86 -15.55
CA GLY A 522 9.34 6.26 -16.88
C GLY A 522 9.81 7.10 -18.06
N ALA A 523 10.16 8.38 -17.85
CA ALA A 523 10.67 9.27 -18.90
C ALA A 523 12.21 9.20 -19.06
N GLU A 524 12.94 8.75 -18.03
CA GLU A 524 14.40 8.77 -18.01
C GLU A 524 15.01 7.41 -18.40
N THR A 525 15.88 7.42 -19.41
CA THR A 525 16.58 6.21 -19.90
C THR A 525 17.47 5.56 -18.84
N LEU A 526 18.11 6.34 -17.97
CA LEU A 526 18.97 5.82 -16.87
C LEU A 526 18.15 5.03 -15.84
N SER A 527 16.98 5.57 -15.48
CA SER A 527 16.04 4.99 -14.51
C SER A 527 15.39 3.71 -15.04
N GLY A 528 15.37 3.52 -16.37
CA GLY A 528 14.83 2.35 -17.05
C GLY A 528 15.76 1.14 -17.18
N THR A 529 17.02 1.24 -16.76
CA THR A 529 18.04 0.18 -16.96
C THR A 529 17.66 -1.15 -16.31
N TRP A 530 17.30 -1.13 -15.01
CA TRP A 530 16.83 -2.33 -14.30
C TRP A 530 15.60 -2.97 -14.95
N CYS A 531 14.72 -2.15 -15.52
CA CYS A 531 13.50 -2.62 -16.16
C CYS A 531 13.83 -3.38 -17.46
N LYS A 532 14.82 -2.93 -18.23
CA LYS A 532 15.23 -3.59 -19.48
C LYS A 532 15.71 -5.03 -19.24
N ASP A 533 16.46 -5.28 -18.18
CA ASP A 533 16.94 -6.63 -17.84
C ASP A 533 15.79 -7.59 -17.48
N LEU A 534 14.83 -7.08 -16.71
CA LEU A 534 13.62 -7.83 -16.37
C LEU A 534 12.77 -8.11 -17.63
N LEU A 535 12.58 -7.12 -18.50
CA LEU A 535 11.82 -7.26 -19.73
C LEU A 535 12.49 -8.24 -20.72
N ASN A 536 13.82 -8.21 -20.83
CA ASN A 536 14.57 -9.19 -21.63
C ASN A 536 14.31 -10.62 -21.14
N THR A 537 14.28 -10.83 -19.82
CA THR A 537 13.97 -12.14 -19.23
C THR A 537 12.51 -12.55 -19.51
N ILE A 538 11.56 -11.62 -19.44
CA ILE A 538 10.16 -11.86 -19.81
C ILE A 538 10.05 -12.28 -21.28
N MET A 539 10.75 -11.59 -22.17
CA MET A 539 10.73 -11.87 -23.61
C MET A 539 11.38 -13.20 -23.97
N GLN A 540 12.39 -13.64 -23.21
CA GLN A 540 13.01 -14.97 -23.38
C GLN A 540 12.05 -16.11 -23.01
N ASN A 541 11.24 -15.95 -21.96
CA ASN A 541 10.33 -17.00 -21.48
C ASN A 541 8.99 -17.00 -22.24
N THR A 542 8.35 -15.84 -22.36
CA THR A 542 7.02 -15.70 -22.97
C THR A 542 7.02 -14.54 -23.98
N PRO A 543 7.52 -14.77 -25.22
CA PRO A 543 7.59 -13.72 -26.21
C PRO A 543 6.19 -13.27 -26.63
N HIS A 544 5.91 -11.97 -26.49
CA HIS A 544 4.64 -11.36 -26.88
C HIS A 544 4.82 -9.95 -27.43
N SER A 545 3.78 -9.44 -28.09
CA SER A 545 3.65 -8.04 -28.52
C SER A 545 2.53 -7.34 -27.73
N TRP A 546 2.38 -6.03 -27.92
CA TRP A 546 1.29 -5.25 -27.35
C TRP A 546 0.47 -4.60 -28.46
N ALA A 547 -0.83 -4.45 -28.23
CA ALA A 547 -1.67 -3.69 -29.13
C ALA A 547 -1.32 -2.20 -29.06
N TYR A 548 -1.46 -1.48 -30.17
CA TYR A 548 -1.04 -0.10 -30.32
C TYR A 548 -1.72 0.83 -29.31
N HIS A 549 -3.03 0.66 -29.09
CA HIS A 549 -3.80 1.47 -28.15
C HIS A 549 -3.34 1.32 -26.69
N THR A 550 -2.92 0.12 -26.28
CA THR A 550 -2.33 -0.13 -24.96
C THR A 550 -0.91 0.41 -24.88
N LEU A 551 -0.09 0.17 -25.92
CA LEU A 551 1.30 0.61 -25.98
C LEU A 551 1.44 2.14 -25.95
N GLN A 552 0.50 2.88 -26.58
CA GLN A 552 0.43 4.34 -26.50
C GLN A 552 0.25 4.90 -25.09
N CYS A 553 -0.27 4.09 -24.16
CA CYS A 553 -0.45 4.50 -22.77
C CYS A 553 0.79 4.20 -21.92
N PHE A 554 1.73 3.38 -22.41
CA PHE A 554 2.91 3.02 -21.65
C PHE A 554 3.89 4.20 -21.54
N PRO A 555 4.68 4.26 -20.45
CA PRO A 555 5.82 5.16 -20.38
C PRO A 555 6.80 4.96 -21.56
N PRO A 556 7.49 6.03 -22.01
CA PRO A 556 8.37 5.99 -23.19
C PRO A 556 9.37 4.83 -23.19
N VAL A 557 10.04 4.58 -22.05
CA VAL A 557 11.03 3.49 -21.89
C VAL A 557 10.46 2.11 -22.25
N LEU A 558 9.21 1.84 -21.84
CA LEU A 558 8.55 0.55 -22.15
C LEU A 558 8.07 0.51 -23.59
N SER A 559 7.50 1.62 -24.09
CA SER A 559 7.02 1.72 -25.47
C SER A 559 8.16 1.46 -26.46
N GLU A 560 9.31 2.12 -26.28
CA GLU A 560 10.49 1.94 -27.12
C GLU A 560 11.02 0.51 -27.08
N PHE A 561 11.07 -0.12 -25.90
CA PHE A 561 11.54 -1.49 -25.76
C PHE A 561 10.71 -2.49 -26.57
N PHE A 562 9.38 -2.41 -26.49
CA PHE A 562 8.49 -3.32 -27.23
C PHE A 562 8.39 -2.99 -28.73
N GLN A 563 8.66 -1.75 -29.13
CA GLN A 563 8.82 -1.40 -30.55
C GLN A 563 10.11 -1.99 -31.14
N GLN A 564 11.20 -2.03 -30.38
CA GLN A 564 12.46 -2.63 -30.81
C GLN A 564 12.42 -4.17 -30.81
N ASN A 565 11.70 -4.78 -29.86
CA ASN A 565 11.61 -6.23 -29.67
C ASN A 565 10.25 -6.80 -30.11
N SER A 566 9.80 -6.47 -31.32
CA SER A 566 8.49 -6.94 -31.82
C SER A 566 8.50 -8.43 -32.17
N VAL A 567 7.51 -9.17 -31.71
CA VAL A 567 7.28 -10.58 -32.10
C VAL A 567 6.45 -10.65 -33.39
N ALA A 568 6.81 -11.57 -34.29
CA ALA A 568 6.10 -11.79 -35.54
C ALA A 568 4.61 -12.10 -35.30
N LYS A 569 3.72 -11.39 -35.99
CA LYS A 569 2.28 -11.65 -35.93
C LYS A 569 1.97 -12.94 -36.69
N GLU A 570 1.35 -13.88 -36.01
CA GLU A 570 0.92 -15.13 -36.64
C GLU A 570 -0.21 -14.88 -37.64
N ASN A 571 -0.20 -15.60 -38.76
CA ASN A 571 -1.18 -15.40 -39.81
C ASN A 571 -2.52 -16.09 -39.45
N LYS A 572 -3.54 -15.28 -39.20
CA LYS A 572 -4.87 -15.75 -38.78
C LYS A 572 -5.57 -16.66 -39.79
N GLN A 573 -5.32 -16.46 -41.10
CA GLN A 573 -5.83 -17.36 -42.13
C GLN A 573 -5.20 -18.75 -42.05
N GLN A 574 -3.93 -18.83 -41.62
CA GLN A 574 -3.27 -20.11 -41.39
C GLN A 574 -3.86 -20.82 -40.16
N ILE A 575 -4.19 -20.09 -39.08
CA ILE A 575 -4.87 -20.66 -37.92
C ILE A 575 -6.23 -21.26 -38.34
N LYS A 576 -7.04 -20.51 -39.11
CA LYS A 576 -8.34 -21.04 -39.60
C LYS A 576 -8.15 -22.30 -40.44
N LYS A 577 -7.21 -22.30 -41.39
CA LYS A 577 -6.92 -23.48 -42.24
C LYS A 577 -6.49 -24.69 -41.41
N ALA A 578 -5.59 -24.49 -40.45
CA ALA A 578 -5.13 -25.56 -39.56
C ALA A 578 -6.26 -26.13 -38.71
N VAL A 579 -7.16 -25.30 -38.18
CA VAL A 579 -8.33 -25.76 -37.42
C VAL A 579 -9.28 -26.59 -38.31
N GLU A 580 -9.54 -26.16 -39.54
CA GLU A 580 -10.40 -26.91 -40.48
C GLU A 580 -9.74 -28.20 -41.00
N GLU A 581 -8.41 -28.25 -41.09
CA GLU A 581 -7.65 -29.48 -41.41
C GLU A 581 -7.69 -30.48 -40.26
N GLU A 582 -7.40 -30.04 -39.04
CA GLU A 582 -7.45 -30.90 -37.84
C GLU A 582 -8.87 -31.36 -37.51
N TYR A 583 -9.89 -30.53 -37.79
CA TYR A 583 -11.29 -30.95 -37.64
C TYR A 583 -11.70 -32.03 -38.66
N ARG A 584 -11.20 -31.94 -39.90
CA ARG A 584 -11.36 -33.01 -40.90
C ARG A 584 -10.62 -34.28 -40.48
N ASN A 585 -9.42 -34.17 -39.93
CA ASN A 585 -8.69 -35.30 -39.37
C ASN A 585 -9.50 -35.98 -38.27
N TRP A 586 -10.03 -35.20 -37.30
CA TRP A 586 -10.91 -35.71 -36.25
C TRP A 586 -12.12 -36.47 -36.81
N ALA A 587 -12.80 -35.92 -37.81
CA ALA A 587 -13.95 -36.57 -38.43
C ALA A 587 -13.61 -37.85 -39.22
N SER A 588 -12.36 -37.97 -39.70
CA SER A 588 -11.89 -39.11 -40.49
C SER A 588 -11.31 -40.26 -39.67
N MET A 589 -10.83 -39.99 -38.45
CA MET A 589 -10.22 -40.99 -37.59
C MET A 589 -11.29 -41.81 -36.85
N SER A 590 -11.12 -43.14 -36.81
CA SER A 590 -12.06 -44.06 -36.15
C SER A 590 -11.46 -44.80 -34.93
N ASN A 591 -10.13 -44.85 -34.80
CA ASN A 591 -9.45 -45.52 -33.69
C ASN A 591 -9.23 -44.57 -32.50
N GLU A 592 -9.83 -44.86 -31.34
CA GLU A 592 -9.74 -44.01 -30.14
C GLU A 592 -8.31 -43.76 -29.69
N ASN A 593 -7.44 -44.76 -29.73
CA ASN A 593 -6.06 -44.62 -29.23
C ASN A 593 -5.23 -43.70 -30.12
N ASP A 594 -5.44 -43.76 -31.43
CA ASP A 594 -4.74 -42.91 -32.40
C ASP A 594 -5.23 -41.46 -32.28
N ILE A 595 -6.54 -41.26 -32.09
CA ILE A 595 -7.12 -39.94 -31.85
C ILE A 595 -6.54 -39.33 -30.57
N ILE A 596 -6.51 -40.10 -29.47
CA ILE A 596 -5.95 -39.59 -28.22
C ILE A 596 -4.46 -39.28 -28.39
N ALA A 597 -3.69 -40.15 -29.05
CA ALA A 597 -2.27 -39.91 -29.29
C ALA A 597 -2.05 -38.64 -30.13
N HIS A 598 -2.74 -38.49 -31.26
CA HIS A 598 -2.57 -37.35 -32.17
C HIS A 598 -2.88 -36.01 -31.50
N PHE A 599 -4.00 -35.90 -30.79
CA PHE A 599 -4.47 -34.64 -30.21
C PHE A 599 -3.94 -34.32 -28.80
N SER A 600 -3.12 -35.19 -28.20
CA SER A 600 -2.53 -34.97 -26.87
C SER A 600 -1.00 -34.93 -26.83
N VAL A 601 -0.32 -35.12 -27.96
CA VAL A 601 1.15 -35.11 -28.02
C VAL A 601 1.69 -33.70 -27.73
N PRO A 602 2.63 -33.57 -26.77
CA PRO A 602 3.32 -32.30 -26.49
C PRO A 602 4.04 -31.77 -27.74
N GLY A 603 3.87 -30.48 -28.05
CA GLY A 603 4.51 -29.82 -29.20
C GLY A 603 3.67 -29.79 -30.47
N THR A 604 2.50 -30.42 -30.49
CA THR A 604 1.50 -30.19 -31.55
C THR A 604 0.89 -28.79 -31.45
N PRO A 605 0.40 -28.20 -32.56
CA PRO A 605 -0.29 -26.91 -32.52
C PRO A 605 -1.45 -26.95 -31.52
N PRO A 606 -1.53 -26.03 -30.54
CA PRO A 606 -2.50 -26.10 -29.46
C PRO A 606 -3.88 -25.63 -29.92
N LEU A 607 -4.56 -26.44 -30.73
CA LEU A 607 -5.83 -26.10 -31.41
C LEU A 607 -7.04 -26.84 -30.84
N PHE A 608 -6.83 -27.75 -29.87
CA PHE A 608 -7.90 -28.63 -29.38
C PHE A 608 -9.15 -27.92 -28.85
N LEU A 609 -9.02 -26.78 -28.16
CA LEU A 609 -10.19 -25.98 -27.74
C LEU A 609 -10.98 -25.41 -28.92
N CYS A 610 -10.31 -25.03 -30.03
CA CYS A 610 -10.98 -24.62 -31.26
C CYS A 610 -11.78 -25.78 -31.87
N LEU A 611 -11.21 -27.00 -31.84
CA LEU A 611 -11.88 -28.21 -32.33
C LEU A 611 -13.12 -28.53 -31.50
N LEU A 612 -13.03 -28.46 -30.16
CA LEU A 612 -14.18 -28.66 -29.29
C LEU A 612 -15.29 -27.63 -29.55
N TRP A 613 -14.93 -26.37 -29.73
CA TRP A 613 -15.91 -25.34 -30.09
C TRP A 613 -16.59 -25.65 -31.43
N LYS A 614 -15.85 -26.07 -32.46
CA LYS A 614 -16.39 -26.49 -33.76
C LYS A 614 -17.31 -27.71 -33.64
N MET A 615 -16.91 -28.73 -32.86
CA MET A 615 -17.74 -29.92 -32.61
C MET A 615 -19.07 -29.54 -31.97
N ILE A 616 -19.06 -28.69 -30.94
CA ILE A 616 -20.29 -28.27 -30.26
C ILE A 616 -21.13 -27.40 -31.20
N LEU A 617 -20.51 -26.49 -31.96
CA LEU A 617 -21.22 -25.61 -32.89
C LEU A 617 -21.97 -26.37 -34.00
N GLU A 618 -21.39 -27.47 -34.51
CA GLU A 618 -21.96 -28.27 -35.60
C GLU A 618 -22.86 -29.41 -35.11
N THR A 619 -22.52 -30.06 -33.99
CA THR A 619 -23.19 -31.30 -33.53
C THR A 619 -23.95 -31.17 -32.20
N ASP A 620 -23.84 -30.04 -31.49
CA ASP A 620 -24.39 -29.78 -30.15
C ASP A 620 -24.03 -30.85 -29.09
N ARG A 621 -22.99 -31.65 -29.34
CA ARG A 621 -22.54 -32.76 -28.47
C ARG A 621 -21.01 -32.82 -28.39
N ILE A 622 -20.51 -33.41 -27.31
CA ILE A 622 -19.07 -33.68 -27.09
C ILE A 622 -18.87 -35.19 -26.97
N SER A 623 -17.88 -35.73 -27.69
CA SER A 623 -17.48 -37.14 -27.59
C SER A 623 -16.79 -37.43 -26.25
N PRO A 624 -17.02 -38.59 -25.60
CA PRO A 624 -16.28 -38.99 -24.40
C PRO A 624 -14.75 -39.01 -24.58
N ILE A 625 -14.26 -39.27 -25.80
CA ILE A 625 -12.84 -39.29 -26.16
C ILE A 625 -12.21 -37.89 -25.94
N ALA A 626 -12.97 -36.82 -26.19
CA ALA A 626 -12.47 -35.46 -26.01
C ALA A 626 -12.11 -35.15 -24.55
N TYR A 627 -12.81 -35.74 -23.58
CA TYR A 627 -12.48 -35.57 -22.16
C TYR A 627 -11.18 -36.29 -21.79
N LYS A 628 -10.92 -37.49 -22.34
CA LYS A 628 -9.64 -38.21 -22.17
C LYS A 628 -8.46 -37.40 -22.74
N ILE A 629 -8.68 -36.68 -23.84
CA ILE A 629 -7.67 -35.80 -24.45
C ILE A 629 -7.40 -34.58 -23.56
N LEU A 630 -8.45 -33.91 -23.06
CA LEU A 630 -8.29 -32.78 -22.13
C LEU A 630 -7.53 -33.18 -20.87
N GLU A 631 -7.81 -34.36 -20.31
CA GLU A 631 -7.08 -34.89 -19.16
C GLU A 631 -5.59 -35.14 -19.47
N ARG A 632 -5.29 -35.66 -20.66
CA ARG A 632 -3.90 -35.93 -21.09
C ARG A 632 -3.11 -34.67 -21.44
N ILE A 633 -3.75 -33.64 -21.98
CA ILE A 633 -3.15 -32.30 -22.19
C ILE A 633 -2.80 -31.70 -20.82
N GLY A 634 -3.72 -31.80 -19.86
CA GLY A 634 -3.55 -31.28 -18.51
C GLY A 634 -3.70 -29.76 -18.41
N ALA A 635 -3.91 -29.26 -17.18
CA ALA A 635 -4.27 -27.87 -16.92
C ALA A 635 -3.22 -26.85 -17.38
N ARG A 636 -1.93 -27.19 -17.22
CA ARG A 636 -0.80 -26.31 -17.57
C ARG A 636 -0.69 -26.07 -19.09
N ALA A 637 -0.77 -27.13 -19.90
CA ALA A 637 -0.69 -27.00 -21.35
C ALA A 637 -1.98 -26.41 -21.94
N LEU A 638 -3.13 -26.61 -21.28
CA LEU A 638 -4.43 -26.09 -21.71
C LEU A 638 -4.44 -24.55 -21.89
N SER A 639 -3.65 -23.81 -21.12
CA SER A 639 -3.51 -22.34 -21.27
C SER A 639 -3.01 -21.94 -22.66
N ALA A 640 -2.14 -22.73 -23.30
CA ALA A 640 -1.71 -22.48 -24.68
C ALA A 640 -2.84 -22.70 -25.69
N HIS A 641 -3.68 -23.73 -25.47
CA HIS A 641 -4.88 -23.97 -26.27
C HIS A 641 -5.89 -22.83 -26.11
N LEU A 642 -6.02 -22.28 -24.89
CA LEU A 642 -6.93 -21.17 -24.59
C LEU A 642 -6.52 -19.89 -25.32
N ARG A 643 -5.21 -19.59 -25.37
CA ARG A 643 -4.67 -18.44 -26.12
C ARG A 643 -5.00 -18.53 -27.61
N LYS A 644 -4.71 -19.66 -28.26
CA LYS A 644 -5.06 -19.86 -29.69
C LYS A 644 -6.56 -19.84 -29.93
N PHE A 645 -7.34 -20.39 -28.99
CA PHE A 645 -8.80 -20.35 -29.07
C PHE A 645 -9.33 -18.92 -29.05
N CYS A 646 -8.78 -18.04 -28.19
CA CYS A 646 -9.15 -16.62 -28.19
C CYS A 646 -8.86 -15.94 -29.53
N ASP A 647 -7.70 -16.21 -30.14
CA ASP A 647 -7.34 -15.63 -31.44
C ASP A 647 -8.24 -16.15 -32.58
N TYR A 648 -8.60 -17.44 -32.54
CA TYR A 648 -9.54 -18.04 -33.48
C TYR A 648 -10.96 -17.47 -33.32
N LEU A 649 -11.45 -17.28 -32.09
CA LEU A 649 -12.76 -16.69 -31.82
C LEU A 649 -12.89 -15.28 -32.40
N VAL A 650 -11.88 -14.42 -32.16
CA VAL A 650 -11.89 -13.06 -32.70
C VAL A 650 -11.96 -13.08 -34.22
N PHE A 651 -11.21 -13.98 -34.86
CA PHE A 651 -11.22 -14.13 -36.32
C PHE A 651 -12.56 -14.62 -36.87
N GLU A 652 -13.21 -15.61 -36.25
CA GLU A 652 -14.52 -16.12 -36.67
C GLU A 652 -15.62 -15.06 -36.51
N PHE A 653 -15.62 -14.32 -35.41
CA PHE A 653 -16.61 -13.25 -35.18
C PHE A 653 -16.43 -12.08 -36.15
N ALA A 654 -15.17 -11.69 -36.42
CA ALA A 654 -14.85 -10.60 -37.34
C ALA A 654 -15.26 -10.90 -38.80
N ASN A 655 -15.25 -12.18 -39.21
CA ASN A 655 -15.58 -12.61 -40.57
C ASN A 655 -16.96 -13.27 -40.70
N SER A 656 -17.81 -13.18 -39.67
CA SER A 656 -19.11 -13.85 -39.67
C SER A 656 -20.07 -13.25 -40.71
N VAL A 657 -20.27 -13.95 -41.83
CA VAL A 657 -21.14 -13.54 -42.95
C VAL A 657 -22.64 -13.75 -42.62
N GLY A 658 -22.96 -14.54 -41.59
CA GLY A 658 -24.32 -15.01 -41.25
C GLY A 658 -25.19 -14.08 -40.39
N GLY A 659 -24.82 -12.80 -40.22
CA GLY A 659 -25.60 -11.82 -39.43
C GLY A 659 -25.73 -12.16 -37.94
N GLN A 660 -26.65 -11.48 -37.23
CA GLN A 660 -26.79 -11.53 -35.77
C GLN A 660 -27.15 -12.94 -35.23
N GLN A 661 -27.82 -13.77 -36.02
CA GLN A 661 -28.20 -15.14 -35.63
C GLN A 661 -26.98 -16.06 -35.49
N HIS A 662 -26.01 -15.98 -36.41
CA HIS A 662 -24.78 -16.77 -36.33
C HIS A 662 -23.94 -16.35 -35.12
N VAL A 663 -23.77 -15.05 -34.89
CA VAL A 663 -23.08 -14.50 -33.72
C VAL A 663 -23.73 -14.98 -32.42
N ASN A 664 -25.07 -14.98 -32.35
CA ASN A 664 -25.78 -15.48 -31.19
C ASN A 664 -25.48 -16.96 -30.94
N LYS A 665 -25.54 -17.81 -31.98
CA LYS A 665 -25.21 -19.24 -31.87
C LYS A 665 -23.77 -19.45 -31.38
N CYS A 666 -22.80 -18.72 -31.92
CA CYS A 666 -21.40 -18.80 -31.49
C CYS A 666 -21.23 -18.47 -30.00
N VAL A 667 -21.92 -17.43 -29.50
CA VAL A 667 -21.89 -17.05 -28.09
C VAL A 667 -22.55 -18.11 -27.21
N ASP A 668 -23.67 -18.68 -27.66
CA ASP A 668 -24.38 -19.72 -26.93
C ASP A 668 -23.52 -21.00 -26.82
N THR A 669 -22.79 -21.36 -27.88
CA THR A 669 -21.78 -22.43 -27.85
C THR A 669 -20.66 -22.15 -26.84
N ILE A 670 -20.15 -20.92 -26.76
CA ILE A 670 -19.11 -20.57 -25.77
C ILE A 670 -19.68 -20.63 -24.34
N ASN A 671 -20.92 -20.17 -24.14
CA ASN A 671 -21.60 -20.28 -22.85
C ASN A 671 -21.79 -21.75 -22.45
N ASP A 672 -22.14 -22.63 -23.39
CA ASP A 672 -22.22 -24.08 -23.16
C ASP A 672 -20.85 -24.65 -22.77
N MET A 673 -19.75 -24.24 -23.42
CA MET A 673 -18.40 -24.66 -23.03
C MET A 673 -18.04 -24.25 -21.59
N ILE A 674 -18.54 -23.10 -21.12
CA ILE A 674 -18.25 -22.57 -19.77
C ILE A 674 -19.15 -23.21 -18.72
N TRP A 675 -20.48 -23.13 -18.89
CA TRP A 675 -21.45 -23.42 -17.83
C TRP A 675 -22.05 -24.82 -17.92
N LYS A 676 -22.15 -25.40 -19.12
CA LYS A 676 -22.75 -26.72 -19.34
C LYS A 676 -21.68 -27.82 -19.31
N TYR A 677 -20.61 -27.66 -20.07
CA TYR A 677 -19.55 -28.66 -20.20
C TYR A 677 -18.34 -28.43 -19.27
N ASN A 678 -18.24 -27.26 -18.64
CA ASN A 678 -17.18 -26.90 -17.69
C ASN A 678 -15.75 -27.11 -18.24
N ILE A 679 -15.54 -26.81 -19.52
CA ILE A 679 -14.24 -27.00 -20.21
C ILE A 679 -13.27 -25.89 -19.84
N VAL A 680 -13.75 -24.65 -19.80
CA VAL A 680 -12.97 -23.45 -19.47
C VAL A 680 -13.80 -22.57 -18.55
N ILE A 681 -13.15 -21.91 -17.59
CA ILE A 681 -13.82 -21.01 -16.65
C ILE A 681 -13.82 -19.58 -17.20
N ILE A 682 -14.91 -18.84 -16.94
CA ILE A 682 -15.13 -17.50 -17.49
C ILE A 682 -14.00 -16.51 -17.15
N ASP A 683 -13.47 -16.54 -15.94
CA ASP A 683 -12.37 -15.66 -15.52
C ASP A 683 -11.10 -15.87 -16.34
N ARG A 684 -10.80 -17.12 -16.72
CA ARG A 684 -9.65 -17.44 -17.57
C ARG A 684 -9.86 -17.05 -19.02
N LEU A 685 -11.01 -17.37 -19.57
CA LEU A 685 -11.32 -17.01 -20.96
C LEU A 685 -11.29 -15.49 -21.14
N VAL A 686 -11.92 -14.73 -20.23
CA VAL A 686 -11.97 -13.27 -20.30
C VAL A 686 -10.59 -12.66 -20.08
N LEU A 687 -9.79 -13.17 -19.14
CA LEU A 687 -8.40 -12.70 -18.93
C LEU A 687 -7.56 -12.88 -20.21
N CYS A 688 -7.62 -14.05 -20.84
CA CYS A 688 -6.89 -14.31 -22.09
C CYS A 688 -7.34 -13.38 -23.22
N LEU A 689 -8.65 -13.19 -23.40
CA LEU A 689 -9.24 -12.26 -24.39
C LEU A 689 -8.79 -10.81 -24.15
N ALA A 690 -8.89 -10.32 -22.92
CA ALA A 690 -8.54 -8.94 -22.55
C ALA A 690 -7.05 -8.63 -22.77
N LEU A 691 -6.19 -9.65 -22.67
CA LEU A 691 -4.75 -9.52 -22.90
C LEU A 691 -4.34 -9.85 -24.34
N ARG A 692 -5.23 -9.99 -25.32
CA ARG A 692 -4.81 -10.23 -26.73
C ARG A 692 -4.30 -8.96 -27.41
N THR A 693 -3.58 -9.13 -28.53
CA THR A 693 -2.90 -8.08 -29.30
C THR A 693 -3.66 -7.63 -30.54
N GLN A 694 -4.99 -7.73 -30.49
CA GLN A 694 -5.86 -7.39 -31.62
C GLN A 694 -5.88 -5.87 -31.87
N GLU A 695 -6.08 -5.46 -33.11
CA GLU A 695 -6.02 -4.04 -33.52
C GLU A 695 -7.31 -3.60 -34.23
N GLY A 696 -7.61 -2.30 -34.19
CA GLY A 696 -8.70 -1.71 -34.97
C GLY A 696 -10.07 -2.34 -34.67
N SER A 697 -10.78 -2.75 -35.73
CA SER A 697 -12.10 -3.39 -35.62
C SER A 697 -12.05 -4.75 -34.93
N GLU A 698 -10.96 -5.49 -35.05
CA GLU A 698 -10.81 -6.79 -34.40
C GLU A 698 -10.71 -6.66 -32.88
N ALA A 699 -10.06 -5.60 -32.39
CA ALA A 699 -10.06 -5.28 -30.98
C ALA A 699 -11.49 -4.99 -30.49
N GLN A 700 -12.27 -4.21 -31.24
CA GLN A 700 -13.68 -3.94 -30.89
C GLN A 700 -14.51 -5.22 -30.84
N VAL A 701 -14.31 -6.14 -31.79
CA VAL A 701 -14.95 -7.46 -31.78
C VAL A 701 -14.54 -8.27 -30.55
N CYS A 702 -13.24 -8.29 -30.21
CA CYS A 702 -12.75 -8.99 -29.01
C CYS A 702 -13.46 -8.50 -27.73
N PHE A 703 -13.53 -7.18 -27.54
CA PHE A 703 -14.21 -6.62 -26.36
C PHE A 703 -15.73 -6.79 -26.42
N PHE A 704 -16.33 -6.77 -27.62
CA PHE A 704 -17.73 -7.11 -27.78
C PHE A 704 -18.03 -8.57 -27.39
N ILE A 705 -17.14 -9.52 -27.73
CA ILE A 705 -17.24 -10.91 -27.23
C ILE A 705 -17.21 -10.93 -25.71
N ILE A 706 -16.28 -10.21 -25.07
CA ILE A 706 -16.21 -10.12 -23.60
C ILE A 706 -17.54 -9.59 -23.03
N GLN A 707 -18.10 -8.52 -23.60
CA GLN A 707 -19.38 -7.97 -23.15
C GLN A 707 -20.51 -9.01 -23.26
N LEU A 708 -20.58 -9.75 -24.38
CA LEU A 708 -21.59 -10.77 -24.61
C LEU A 708 -21.46 -11.94 -23.63
N LEU A 709 -20.23 -12.40 -23.34
CA LEU A 709 -19.99 -13.47 -22.37
C LEU A 709 -20.42 -13.08 -20.95
N LEU A 710 -20.23 -11.82 -20.58
CA LEU A 710 -20.55 -11.32 -19.25
C LEU A 710 -22.02 -10.95 -19.06
N LEU A 711 -22.70 -10.46 -20.10
CA LEU A 711 -24.04 -9.87 -19.99
C LEU A 711 -25.14 -10.61 -20.74
N LYS A 712 -24.85 -11.34 -21.83
CA LYS A 712 -25.91 -12.01 -22.61
C LYS A 712 -26.53 -13.14 -21.80
N SER A 713 -25.69 -14.01 -21.23
CA SER A 713 -26.16 -15.07 -20.33
C SER A 713 -26.58 -14.50 -18.97
N ALA A 714 -27.64 -15.05 -18.39
CA ALA A 714 -28.04 -14.72 -17.02
C ALA A 714 -27.15 -15.40 -15.96
N GLU A 715 -26.39 -16.44 -16.33
CA GLU A 715 -25.62 -17.27 -15.40
C GLU A 715 -24.66 -16.44 -14.52
N PHE A 716 -23.80 -15.63 -15.13
CA PHE A 716 -22.82 -14.84 -14.36
C PHE A 716 -23.49 -13.68 -13.59
N ARG A 717 -24.44 -12.99 -14.22
CA ARG A 717 -25.18 -11.87 -13.58
C ARG A 717 -25.94 -12.31 -12.34
N ASN A 718 -26.63 -13.45 -12.40
CA ASN A 718 -27.37 -14.00 -11.26
C ASN A 718 -26.44 -14.36 -10.10
N ARG A 719 -25.28 -14.98 -10.40
CA ARG A 719 -24.24 -15.28 -9.40
C ARG A 719 -23.74 -14.02 -8.70
N VAL A 720 -23.42 -12.97 -9.46
CA VAL A 720 -22.93 -11.70 -8.91
C VAL A 720 -23.98 -11.03 -8.04
N GLN A 721 -25.21 -10.86 -8.55
CA GLN A 721 -26.29 -10.18 -7.83
C GLN A 721 -26.62 -10.87 -6.50
N GLU A 722 -26.71 -12.20 -6.50
CA GLU A 722 -27.01 -12.96 -5.30
C GLU A 722 -25.84 -12.98 -4.30
N PHE A 723 -24.61 -13.16 -4.79
CA PHE A 723 -23.43 -13.11 -3.92
C PHE A 723 -23.32 -11.76 -3.21
N VAL A 724 -23.52 -10.65 -3.94
CA VAL A 724 -23.42 -9.29 -3.41
C VAL A 724 -24.51 -8.96 -2.42
N LYS A 725 -25.73 -9.46 -2.65
CA LYS A 725 -26.89 -9.24 -1.80
C LYS A 725 -26.76 -9.95 -0.44
N GLU A 726 -26.37 -11.22 -0.44
CA GLU A 726 -26.40 -12.05 0.77
C GLU A 726 -25.11 -11.95 1.64
N ASN A 727 -24.00 -11.47 1.06
CA ASN A 727 -22.69 -11.42 1.70
C ASN A 727 -22.17 -9.99 1.97
N SER A 728 -21.25 -9.90 2.93
CA SER A 728 -20.51 -8.68 3.26
C SER A 728 -19.00 -8.96 3.19
N PRO A 729 -18.16 -7.98 2.79
CA PRO A 729 -16.72 -8.15 2.69
C PRO A 729 -15.98 -8.11 4.03
N GLU A 730 -16.60 -7.62 5.11
CA GLU A 730 -15.97 -7.47 6.43
C GLU A 730 -15.86 -8.82 7.17
N HIS A 731 -15.06 -9.74 6.61
CA HIS A 731 -14.97 -11.13 7.08
C HIS A 731 -14.48 -11.23 8.54
N TRP A 732 -13.68 -10.27 9.01
CA TRP A 732 -13.18 -10.24 10.39
C TRP A 732 -14.27 -9.98 11.43
N LYS A 733 -15.41 -9.40 11.03
CA LYS A 733 -16.60 -9.19 11.88
C LYS A 733 -17.60 -10.36 11.83
N GLN A 734 -17.43 -11.30 10.89
CA GLN A 734 -18.40 -12.37 10.66
C GLN A 734 -18.03 -13.65 11.43
N SER A 735 -19.07 -14.37 11.87
CA SER A 735 -18.95 -15.69 12.52
C SER A 735 -19.46 -16.84 11.66
N ASN A 736 -20.30 -16.56 10.66
CA ASN A 736 -21.01 -17.56 9.84
C ASN A 736 -20.65 -17.51 8.35
N TRP A 737 -19.46 -17.01 7.99
CA TRP A 737 -19.01 -16.95 6.57
C TRP A 737 -19.14 -18.30 5.86
N HIS A 738 -18.68 -19.39 6.50
CA HIS A 738 -18.68 -20.71 5.89
C HIS A 738 -20.09 -21.21 5.53
N GLU A 739 -21.08 -20.91 6.37
CA GLU A 739 -22.48 -21.26 6.10
C GLU A 739 -23.01 -20.53 4.86
N LYS A 740 -22.77 -19.22 4.75
CA LYS A 740 -23.17 -18.42 3.59
C LYS A 740 -22.44 -18.83 2.31
N HIS A 741 -21.14 -19.12 2.43
CA HIS A 741 -20.32 -19.61 1.33
C HIS A 741 -20.81 -20.97 0.81
N LEU A 742 -21.14 -21.89 1.71
CA LEU A 742 -21.77 -23.17 1.37
C LEU A 742 -23.14 -22.97 0.70
N ALA A 743 -23.97 -22.06 1.19
CA ALA A 743 -25.26 -21.77 0.58
C ALA A 743 -25.11 -21.27 -0.87
N PHE A 744 -24.13 -20.41 -1.12
CA PHE A 744 -23.80 -19.94 -2.48
C PHE A 744 -23.36 -21.09 -3.39
N HIS A 745 -22.42 -21.93 -2.97
CA HIS A 745 -21.93 -23.06 -3.76
C HIS A 745 -22.98 -24.17 -3.96
N ARG A 746 -23.92 -24.34 -3.02
CA ARG A 746 -25.08 -25.24 -3.21
C ARG A 746 -26.00 -24.76 -4.32
N LYS A 747 -26.17 -23.44 -4.45
CA LYS A 747 -27.01 -22.85 -5.50
C LYS A 747 -26.29 -22.75 -6.85
N PHE A 748 -25.00 -22.44 -6.82
CA PHE A 748 -24.15 -22.27 -7.99
C PHE A 748 -22.90 -23.14 -7.87
N PRO A 749 -23.00 -24.46 -8.11
CA PRO A 749 -21.86 -25.36 -7.99
C PRO A 749 -20.80 -25.05 -9.05
N GLU A 750 -19.53 -25.01 -8.63
CA GLU A 750 -18.38 -24.87 -9.52
C GLU A 750 -17.71 -26.24 -9.73
N LYS A 751 -17.68 -26.72 -10.98
CA LYS A 751 -17.03 -27.97 -11.35
C LYS A 751 -15.68 -27.68 -12.00
N PHE A 752 -14.62 -28.26 -11.44
CA PHE A 752 -13.24 -28.11 -11.95
C PHE A 752 -12.77 -29.32 -12.78
N ALA A 753 -13.63 -30.32 -12.96
CA ALA A 753 -13.42 -31.49 -13.80
C ALA A 753 -14.58 -31.62 -14.81
N PRO A 754 -14.32 -32.03 -16.07
CA PRO A 754 -15.36 -32.21 -17.07
C PRO A 754 -16.34 -33.34 -16.73
N GLU A 755 -17.64 -33.14 -16.96
CA GLU A 755 -18.72 -34.03 -16.50
C GLU A 755 -18.64 -35.47 -17.05
N GLY A 756 -18.11 -35.66 -18.27
CA GLY A 756 -18.01 -36.99 -18.90
C GLY A 756 -16.99 -37.94 -18.26
N ILE A 757 -16.10 -37.44 -17.39
CA ILE A 757 -15.10 -38.25 -16.66
C ILE A 757 -15.71 -38.86 -15.39
N MET A 758 -16.71 -38.19 -14.80
CA MET A 758 -17.31 -38.59 -13.52
C MET A 758 -18.32 -39.72 -13.66
N GLU A 759 -19.02 -39.83 -14.79
CA GLU A 759 -20.05 -40.87 -15.00
C GLU A 759 -19.46 -42.23 -15.41
N GLN A 760 -18.25 -42.30 -15.97
CA GLN A 760 -17.65 -43.56 -16.47
C GLN A 760 -16.76 -44.29 -15.45
N THR A 761 -16.41 -43.66 -14.33
CA THR A 761 -15.42 -44.15 -13.37
C THR A 761 -16.01 -44.62 -12.03
N SER A 762 -17.25 -45.13 -12.04
CA SER A 762 -17.89 -45.77 -10.87
C SER A 762 -17.28 -47.14 -10.51
N GLY A 763 -15.95 -47.26 -10.49
CA GLY A 763 -15.24 -48.49 -10.12
C GLY A 763 -13.71 -48.48 -10.13
N GLY A 764 -13.03 -47.36 -10.42
CA GLY A 764 -11.55 -47.28 -10.45
C GLY A 764 -10.94 -46.42 -9.32
N PRO A 765 -9.71 -46.69 -8.86
CA PRO A 765 -9.08 -46.02 -7.70
C PRO A 765 -8.68 -44.54 -7.91
N SER A 766 -8.95 -43.96 -9.08
CA SER A 766 -8.64 -42.57 -9.42
C SER A 766 -9.90 -41.70 -9.40
N GLN A 767 -10.50 -41.52 -8.23
CA GLN A 767 -11.50 -40.47 -8.03
C GLN A 767 -10.80 -39.11 -8.11
N TYR A 768 -11.25 -38.23 -9.02
CA TYR A 768 -10.85 -36.82 -9.03
C TYR A 768 -11.32 -36.18 -7.71
N GLN A 769 -10.46 -36.14 -6.68
CA GLN A 769 -10.79 -35.53 -5.40
C GLN A 769 -10.70 -34.00 -5.53
N SER A 770 -11.83 -33.32 -5.35
CA SER A 770 -11.88 -31.86 -5.28
C SER A 770 -11.17 -31.37 -4.01
N LEU A 771 -10.32 -30.35 -4.15
CA LEU A 771 -9.62 -29.72 -3.03
C LEU A 771 -10.59 -28.81 -2.25
N PRO A 772 -10.40 -28.66 -0.92
CA PRO A 772 -11.32 -27.90 -0.07
C PRO A 772 -11.32 -26.40 -0.41
N VAL A 773 -12.51 -25.80 -0.63
CA VAL A 773 -12.70 -24.37 -0.94
C VAL A 773 -13.38 -23.66 0.23
N TYR A 774 -12.72 -22.66 0.82
CA TYR A 774 -13.23 -21.95 2.01
C TYR A 774 -13.77 -20.55 1.72
N PHE A 775 -13.23 -19.88 0.70
CA PHE A 775 -13.45 -18.44 0.51
C PHE A 775 -13.77 -18.09 -0.94
N GLY A 776 -13.03 -18.67 -1.88
CA GLY A 776 -13.11 -18.37 -3.29
C GLY A 776 -14.42 -18.79 -3.93
N ASN A 777 -14.79 -18.04 -4.96
CA ASN A 777 -15.81 -18.37 -5.94
C ASN A 777 -15.49 -17.61 -7.24
N VAL A 778 -16.22 -17.92 -8.31
CA VAL A 778 -16.02 -17.32 -9.63
C VAL A 778 -16.18 -15.80 -9.62
N CYS A 779 -17.06 -15.24 -8.78
CA CYS A 779 -17.26 -13.79 -8.68
C CYS A 779 -16.01 -13.12 -8.11
N LEU A 780 -15.47 -13.64 -7.00
CA LEU A 780 -14.26 -13.10 -6.40
C LEU A 780 -13.02 -13.35 -7.27
N ARG A 781 -12.91 -14.50 -7.96
CA ARG A 781 -11.82 -14.76 -8.91
C ARG A 781 -11.84 -13.83 -10.12
N PHE A 782 -13.04 -13.41 -10.55
CA PHE A 782 -13.20 -12.49 -11.67
C PHE A 782 -12.81 -11.04 -11.35
N LEU A 783 -12.82 -10.62 -10.08
CA LEU A 783 -12.63 -9.21 -9.73
C LEU A 783 -11.28 -8.61 -10.17
N PRO A 784 -10.11 -9.25 -9.98
CA PRO A 784 -8.84 -8.76 -10.54
C PRO A 784 -8.82 -8.76 -12.07
N VAL A 785 -9.58 -9.66 -12.72
CA VAL A 785 -9.73 -9.68 -14.18
C VAL A 785 -10.61 -8.51 -14.63
N PHE A 786 -11.63 -8.15 -13.84
CA PHE A 786 -12.53 -7.05 -14.14
C PHE A 786 -11.77 -5.72 -14.17
N ASP A 787 -10.82 -5.51 -13.26
CA ASP A 787 -9.92 -4.35 -13.27
C ASP A 787 -9.17 -4.20 -14.58
N ILE A 788 -8.60 -5.30 -15.07
CA ILE A 788 -7.87 -5.36 -16.35
C ILE A 788 -8.84 -5.09 -17.50
N VAL A 789 -10.04 -5.67 -17.48
CA VAL A 789 -11.06 -5.46 -18.51
C VAL A 789 -11.44 -3.98 -18.59
N VAL A 790 -11.73 -3.33 -17.46
CA VAL A 790 -12.05 -1.89 -17.42
C VAL A 790 -10.92 -1.07 -18.06
N HIS A 791 -9.66 -1.35 -17.69
CA HIS A 791 -8.49 -0.66 -18.26
C HIS A 791 -8.39 -0.80 -19.77
N ARG A 792 -8.60 -2.01 -20.32
CA ARG A 792 -8.58 -2.21 -21.77
C ARG A 792 -9.72 -1.48 -22.49
N TYR A 793 -10.91 -1.41 -21.88
CA TYR A 793 -12.03 -0.66 -22.45
C TYR A 793 -11.75 0.85 -22.47
N LEU A 794 -11.07 1.40 -21.45
CA LEU A 794 -10.67 2.81 -21.40
C LEU A 794 -9.66 3.18 -22.51
N GLU A 795 -8.87 2.23 -22.99
CA GLU A 795 -7.88 2.45 -24.05
C GLU A 795 -8.53 2.57 -25.44
N ILE A 796 -9.76 2.08 -25.61
CA ILE A 796 -10.44 1.95 -26.91
C ILE A 796 -11.73 2.79 -26.92
N PRO A 797 -11.70 4.02 -27.46
CA PRO A 797 -12.83 4.95 -27.41
C PRO A 797 -14.17 4.39 -27.93
N PRO A 798 -14.23 3.64 -29.06
CA PRO A 798 -15.50 3.08 -29.56
C PRO A 798 -16.26 2.17 -28.58
N VAL A 799 -15.57 1.62 -27.57
CA VAL A 799 -16.09 0.62 -26.63
C VAL A 799 -16.53 1.27 -25.30
N THR A 800 -16.62 2.60 -25.25
CA THR A 800 -16.98 3.33 -24.01
C THR A 800 -18.41 3.01 -23.54
N LYS A 801 -19.39 2.94 -24.45
CA LYS A 801 -20.79 2.65 -24.07
C LYS A 801 -20.96 1.27 -23.45
N SER A 802 -20.24 0.27 -23.97
CA SER A 802 -20.28 -1.08 -23.40
C SER A 802 -19.62 -1.14 -22.02
N LEU A 803 -18.59 -0.33 -21.76
CA LEU A 803 -18.04 -0.17 -20.41
C LEU A 803 -19.09 0.34 -19.42
N GLU A 804 -19.86 1.36 -19.79
CA GLU A 804 -20.93 1.90 -18.94
C GLU A 804 -21.98 0.84 -18.58
N THR A 805 -22.34 -0.02 -19.54
CA THR A 805 -23.26 -1.14 -19.32
C THR A 805 -22.67 -2.22 -18.40
N LEU A 806 -21.37 -2.52 -18.54
CA LEU A 806 -20.67 -3.46 -17.66
C LEU A 806 -20.62 -2.96 -16.23
N LEU A 807 -20.27 -1.69 -16.03
CA LEU A 807 -20.22 -1.05 -14.72
C LEU A 807 -21.61 -0.99 -14.06
N GLU A 808 -22.69 -0.86 -14.83
CA GLU A 808 -24.05 -0.89 -14.31
C GLU A 808 -24.45 -2.25 -13.74
N HIS A 809 -24.13 -3.33 -14.45
CA HIS A 809 -24.57 -4.68 -14.08
C HIS A 809 -23.62 -5.37 -13.09
N LEU A 810 -22.31 -5.14 -13.24
CA LEU A 810 -21.26 -5.84 -12.50
C LEU A 810 -20.49 -4.94 -11.54
N GLY A 811 -20.69 -3.61 -11.59
CA GLY A 811 -19.99 -2.67 -10.72
C GLY A 811 -20.25 -2.90 -9.23
N CYS A 812 -21.39 -3.48 -8.87
CA CYS A 812 -21.69 -3.86 -7.49
C CYS A 812 -20.72 -4.91 -6.91
N LEU A 813 -19.97 -5.63 -7.75
CA LEU A 813 -18.95 -6.59 -7.34
C LEU A 813 -17.75 -5.92 -6.65
N TYR A 814 -17.49 -4.63 -6.94
CA TYR A 814 -16.45 -3.84 -6.27
C TYR A 814 -16.67 -3.72 -4.75
N LYS A 815 -17.85 -4.08 -4.25
CA LYS A 815 -18.15 -4.28 -2.83
C LYS A 815 -17.11 -5.17 -2.13
N PHE A 816 -16.56 -6.17 -2.83
CA PHE A 816 -15.57 -7.12 -2.30
C PHE A 816 -14.15 -6.87 -2.80
N HIS A 817 -13.91 -5.72 -3.42
CA HIS A 817 -12.57 -5.35 -3.84
C HIS A 817 -11.72 -5.04 -2.61
N ASP A 818 -10.48 -5.52 -2.59
CA ASP A 818 -9.54 -5.36 -1.48
C ASP A 818 -9.02 -3.92 -1.37
N ARG A 819 -8.75 -3.28 -2.51
CA ARG A 819 -8.25 -1.89 -2.62
C ARG A 819 -9.00 -0.98 -3.60
N PRO A 820 -10.30 -0.71 -3.37
CA PRO A 820 -11.15 0.01 -4.31
C PRO A 820 -10.72 1.47 -4.53
N VAL A 821 -10.27 2.19 -3.49
CA VAL A 821 -9.81 3.58 -3.62
C VAL A 821 -8.49 3.63 -4.35
N THR A 822 -7.55 2.74 -4.01
CA THR A 822 -6.24 2.62 -4.67
C THR A 822 -6.40 2.24 -6.15
N TYR A 823 -7.34 1.35 -6.48
CA TYR A 823 -7.68 1.00 -7.86
C TYR A 823 -8.17 2.23 -8.64
N LEU A 824 -9.12 2.99 -8.08
CA LEU A 824 -9.61 4.22 -8.71
C LEU A 824 -8.51 5.27 -8.87
N TYR A 825 -7.70 5.48 -7.84
CA TYR A 825 -6.57 6.41 -7.87
C TYR A 825 -5.64 6.08 -9.03
N ASN A 826 -5.18 4.83 -9.10
CA ASN A 826 -4.31 4.38 -10.18
C ASN A 826 -4.96 4.50 -11.56
N THR A 827 -6.25 4.17 -11.67
CA THR A 827 -6.99 4.22 -12.95
C THR A 827 -7.16 5.65 -13.45
N LEU A 828 -7.61 6.57 -12.59
CA LEU A 828 -7.79 7.98 -12.93
C LEU A 828 -6.45 8.67 -13.22
N HIS A 829 -5.41 8.34 -12.46
CA HIS A 829 -4.08 8.91 -12.62
C HIS A 829 -3.40 8.43 -13.92
N TYR A 830 -3.49 7.13 -14.22
CA TYR A 830 -2.87 6.54 -15.41
C TYR A 830 -3.60 6.94 -16.71
N TYR A 831 -4.93 6.92 -16.69
CA TYR A 831 -5.77 7.21 -17.86
C TYR A 831 -6.26 8.67 -17.93
N GLU A 832 -5.61 9.61 -17.23
CA GLU A 832 -6.00 11.02 -17.21
C GLU A 832 -6.22 11.59 -18.62
N ARG A 833 -5.28 11.33 -19.55
CA ARG A 833 -5.36 11.81 -20.94
C ARG A 833 -6.59 11.27 -21.70
N LYS A 834 -7.02 10.05 -21.40
CA LYS A 834 -8.18 9.40 -22.04
C LYS A 834 -9.50 9.81 -21.39
N LEU A 835 -9.48 10.08 -20.08
CA LEU A 835 -10.66 10.41 -19.27
C LEU A 835 -10.97 11.91 -19.16
N ARG A 836 -10.00 12.80 -19.45
CA ARG A 836 -10.13 14.25 -19.30
C ARG A 836 -11.42 14.80 -19.92
N ASN A 837 -11.72 14.38 -21.15
CA ASN A 837 -12.86 14.86 -21.93
C ASN A 837 -14.10 13.96 -21.80
N GLN A 838 -14.12 13.04 -20.82
CA GLN A 838 -15.25 12.12 -20.59
C GLN A 838 -15.76 12.20 -19.13
N PRO A 839 -16.25 13.36 -18.64
CA PRO A 839 -16.79 13.47 -17.28
C PRO A 839 -17.89 12.47 -16.92
N PRO A 840 -18.85 12.12 -17.80
CA PRO A 840 -19.88 11.12 -17.49
C PRO A 840 -19.28 9.74 -17.18
N LEU A 841 -18.24 9.33 -17.92
CA LEU A 841 -17.57 8.06 -17.70
C LEU A 841 -16.78 8.07 -16.39
N LYS A 842 -16.05 9.15 -16.09
CA LYS A 842 -15.37 9.33 -14.78
C LYS A 842 -16.37 9.19 -13.63
N ARG A 843 -17.51 9.89 -13.75
CA ARG A 843 -18.60 9.85 -12.78
C ARG A 843 -19.14 8.43 -12.61
N ARG A 844 -19.41 7.72 -13.71
CA ARG A 844 -19.92 6.34 -13.70
C ARG A 844 -18.94 5.37 -13.05
N LEU A 845 -17.64 5.49 -13.34
CA LEU A 845 -16.58 4.68 -12.73
C LEU A 845 -16.50 4.88 -11.21
N VAL A 846 -16.45 6.14 -10.76
CA VAL A 846 -16.44 6.47 -9.33
C VAL A 846 -17.73 6.01 -8.65
N SER A 847 -18.88 6.19 -9.29
CA SER A 847 -20.17 5.71 -8.78
C SER A 847 -20.22 4.19 -8.64
N ALA A 848 -19.70 3.45 -9.61
CA ALA A 848 -19.74 2.00 -9.60
C ALA A 848 -18.86 1.43 -8.48
N VAL A 849 -17.63 1.95 -8.34
CA VAL A 849 -16.68 1.46 -7.34
C VAL A 849 -17.02 1.96 -5.94
N LEU A 850 -17.05 3.28 -5.69
CA LEU A 850 -17.29 3.81 -4.33
C LEU A 850 -18.75 3.69 -3.92
N GLY A 851 -19.70 3.77 -4.86
CA GLY A 851 -21.12 3.59 -4.56
C GLY A 851 -21.45 2.18 -4.07
N SER A 852 -20.71 1.16 -4.52
CA SER A 852 -20.88 -0.23 -4.04
C SER A 852 -20.56 -0.43 -2.56
N LEU A 853 -19.83 0.52 -1.95
CA LEU A 853 -19.40 0.48 -0.55
C LEU A 853 -20.32 1.25 0.40
N ARG A 854 -21.32 1.98 -0.13
CA ARG A 854 -22.19 2.88 0.64
C ARG A 854 -22.97 2.19 1.77
N GLU A 855 -23.33 0.93 1.59
CA GLU A 855 -24.07 0.15 2.61
C GLU A 855 -23.17 -0.42 3.71
N ILE A 856 -21.86 -0.53 3.47
CA ILE A 856 -20.90 -1.15 4.41
C ILE A 856 -20.13 -0.09 5.19
N ARG A 857 -19.76 1.01 4.52
CA ARG A 857 -18.94 2.07 5.10
C ARG A 857 -19.84 3.18 5.65
N ALA A 858 -19.40 3.77 6.76
CA ALA A 858 -20.12 4.86 7.39
C ALA A 858 -20.26 6.08 6.44
N PRO A 859 -21.33 6.90 6.59
CA PRO A 859 -21.47 8.15 5.85
C PRO A 859 -20.25 9.05 6.02
N GLY A 860 -19.85 9.73 4.94
CA GLY A 860 -18.65 10.60 4.95
C GLY A 860 -17.31 9.87 4.85
N TRP A 861 -17.29 8.54 4.68
CA TRP A 861 -16.04 7.78 4.60
C TRP A 861 -15.13 8.12 3.40
N ALA A 862 -15.68 8.58 2.26
CA ALA A 862 -14.87 8.87 1.06
C ALA A 862 -15.20 10.21 0.37
N LEU A 863 -16.34 10.30 -0.30
CA LEU A 863 -16.72 11.46 -1.11
C LEU A 863 -17.29 12.59 -0.24
N SER A 864 -16.90 13.83 -0.51
CA SER A 864 -17.46 15.01 0.15
C SER A 864 -18.96 15.19 -0.12
N GLU A 865 -19.66 15.87 0.79
CA GLU A 865 -21.10 16.14 0.64
C GLU A 865 -21.41 16.89 -0.67
N ALA A 866 -20.61 17.90 -1.01
CA ALA A 866 -20.77 18.68 -2.23
C ALA A 866 -20.64 17.79 -3.49
N TYR A 867 -19.69 16.86 -3.50
CA TYR A 867 -19.53 15.93 -4.60
C TYR A 867 -20.67 14.91 -4.66
N GLN A 868 -21.17 14.44 -3.50
CA GLN A 868 -22.35 13.57 -3.46
C GLN A 868 -23.59 14.26 -4.04
N MET A 869 -23.78 15.56 -3.78
CA MET A 869 -24.85 16.34 -4.42
C MET A 869 -24.65 16.40 -5.94
N TYR A 870 -23.42 16.61 -6.41
CA TYR A 870 -23.09 16.57 -7.83
C TYR A 870 -23.42 15.19 -8.48
N MET A 871 -23.19 14.09 -7.77
CA MET A 871 -23.52 12.75 -8.26
C MET A 871 -25.01 12.55 -8.56
N THR A 872 -25.90 13.30 -7.88
CA THR A 872 -27.35 13.22 -8.07
C THR A 872 -27.89 14.06 -9.22
N ARG A 873 -27.07 14.93 -9.83
CA ARG A 873 -27.51 15.82 -10.91
C ARG A 873 -27.82 15.09 -12.21
N SER A 874 -28.74 15.65 -12.99
CA SER A 874 -29.10 15.19 -14.34
C SER A 874 -27.87 15.21 -15.26
N LEU A 875 -27.84 14.34 -16.29
CA LEU A 875 -26.67 14.18 -17.18
C LEU A 875 -26.20 15.48 -17.86
N ASP A 876 -27.12 16.40 -18.13
CA ASP A 876 -26.82 17.70 -18.78
C ASP A 876 -26.12 18.68 -17.82
N GLU A 877 -26.43 18.64 -16.52
CA GLU A 877 -25.82 19.48 -15.49
C GLU A 877 -24.47 18.96 -14.98
N VAL A 878 -24.09 17.74 -15.38
CA VAL A 878 -22.84 17.08 -14.97
C VAL A 878 -21.63 17.80 -15.56
N VAL A 879 -21.74 18.20 -16.82
CA VAL A 879 -20.60 18.78 -17.55
C VAL A 879 -20.39 20.24 -17.15
N THR A 880 -21.40 20.89 -16.56
CA THR A 880 -21.40 22.32 -16.25
C THR A 880 -21.03 22.65 -14.81
N TRP A 881 -20.84 21.66 -13.93
CA TRP A 881 -20.48 21.95 -12.55
C TRP A 881 -19.02 22.42 -12.43
N ILE A 882 -18.84 23.69 -12.09
CA ILE A 882 -17.53 24.28 -11.76
C ILE A 882 -17.53 24.53 -10.24
N PRO A 883 -16.73 23.80 -9.45
CA PRO A 883 -16.64 24.03 -8.02
C PRO A 883 -16.03 25.40 -7.70
N GLU A 884 -16.57 26.08 -6.70
CA GLU A 884 -16.03 27.34 -6.19
C GLU A 884 -14.81 27.11 -5.27
N LEU A 885 -14.08 28.17 -4.92
CA LEU A 885 -12.91 28.08 -4.04
C LEU A 885 -13.24 27.44 -2.68
N ASP A 886 -14.43 27.69 -2.13
CA ASP A 886 -14.88 27.11 -0.85
C ASP A 886 -14.92 25.57 -0.88
N TYR A 887 -15.24 24.97 -2.03
CA TYR A 887 -15.18 23.51 -2.20
C TYR A 887 -13.77 22.98 -1.98
N TYR A 888 -12.77 23.63 -2.59
CA TYR A 888 -11.36 23.25 -2.44
C TYR A 888 -10.84 23.53 -1.02
N ILE A 889 -11.28 24.61 -0.38
CA ILE A 889 -10.95 24.90 1.02
C ILE A 889 -11.45 23.76 1.93
N ARG A 890 -12.71 23.32 1.79
CA ARG A 890 -13.26 22.20 2.58
C ARG A 890 -12.54 20.89 2.29
N LEU A 891 -12.16 20.63 1.04
CA LEU A 891 -11.39 19.45 0.68
C LEU A 891 -9.98 19.43 1.27
N VAL A 892 -9.28 20.57 1.32
CA VAL A 892 -7.98 20.64 1.98
C VAL A 892 -8.14 20.52 3.49
N ARG A 893 -9.18 21.17 4.06
CA ARG A 893 -9.48 21.16 5.50
C ARG A 893 -9.60 19.74 6.06
N ARG A 894 -10.27 18.81 5.37
CA ARG A 894 -10.41 17.44 5.88
C ARG A 894 -9.07 16.72 6.09
N ILE A 895 -8.06 17.05 5.29
CA ILE A 895 -6.71 16.51 5.43
C ILE A 895 -5.98 17.20 6.58
N VAL A 896 -6.07 18.53 6.66
CA VAL A 896 -5.52 19.33 7.76
C VAL A 896 -6.05 18.83 9.11
N GLU A 897 -7.38 18.69 9.24
CA GLU A 897 -8.05 18.15 10.42
C GLU A 897 -7.52 16.75 10.74
N THR A 898 -7.47 15.85 9.76
CA THR A 898 -6.96 14.49 9.96
C THR A 898 -5.49 14.46 10.41
N MET A 899 -4.62 15.29 9.83
CA MET A 899 -3.19 15.36 10.20
C MET A 899 -2.95 16.04 11.55
N SER A 900 -3.84 16.96 11.96
CA SER A 900 -3.83 17.59 13.29
C SER A 900 -4.30 16.66 14.41
N GLY A 901 -4.86 15.49 14.07
CA GLY A 901 -5.41 14.52 15.02
C GLY A 901 -6.89 14.71 15.33
N THR A 902 -7.61 15.57 14.60
CA THR A 902 -9.06 15.70 14.70
C THR A 902 -9.75 14.70 13.75
N ALA A 903 -10.79 14.03 14.25
CA ALA A 903 -11.46 12.96 13.50
C ALA A 903 -12.47 13.53 12.49
N HIS A 904 -12.00 13.84 11.27
CA HIS A 904 -12.89 14.18 10.15
C HIS A 904 -13.58 12.93 9.56
N PHE A 905 -12.82 11.84 9.41
CA PHE A 905 -13.30 10.57 8.89
C PHE A 905 -13.77 9.64 10.03
N PRO A 906 -14.74 8.74 9.76
CA PRO A 906 -15.25 7.82 10.76
C PRO A 906 -14.17 6.83 11.25
N ALA A 907 -14.24 6.46 12.54
CA ALA A 907 -13.31 5.52 13.15
C ALA A 907 -13.31 4.18 12.39
N THR A 908 -12.11 3.73 12.01
CA THR A 908 -11.92 2.58 11.13
C THR A 908 -10.78 1.70 11.66
N ASP A 909 -10.96 0.38 11.67
CA ASP A 909 -9.89 -0.56 12.03
C ASP A 909 -8.90 -0.70 10.86
N TRP A 910 -7.82 0.08 10.89
CA TRP A 910 -6.85 0.16 9.80
C TRP A 910 -6.14 -1.15 9.48
N ARG A 911 -6.23 -2.17 10.34
CA ARG A 911 -5.63 -3.50 10.11
C ARG A 911 -6.23 -4.24 8.91
N PHE A 912 -7.49 -3.94 8.58
CA PHE A 912 -8.28 -4.64 7.56
C PHE A 912 -8.74 -3.73 6.42
N ASN A 913 -8.14 -2.55 6.29
CA ASN A 913 -8.44 -1.61 5.21
C ASN A 913 -7.28 -1.51 4.25
N GLU A 914 -7.48 -0.90 3.07
CA GLU A 914 -6.41 -0.79 2.07
C GLU A 914 -5.29 0.19 2.47
N PHE A 915 -5.58 1.14 3.36
CA PHE A 915 -4.64 2.15 3.86
C PHE A 915 -4.17 1.85 5.30
N PRO A 916 -2.95 2.29 5.66
CA PRO A 916 -2.39 2.00 6.97
C PRO A 916 -2.95 2.89 8.07
N ASN A 917 -3.37 4.11 7.73
CA ASN A 917 -3.72 5.14 8.69
C ASN A 917 -4.69 6.18 8.09
N PRO A 918 -5.28 7.06 8.92
CA PRO A 918 -6.24 8.05 8.47
C PRO A 918 -5.67 9.04 7.45
N ALA A 919 -4.41 9.48 7.60
CA ALA A 919 -3.81 10.48 6.72
C ALA A 919 -3.62 9.95 5.29
N ALA A 920 -3.18 8.70 5.12
CA ALA A 920 -3.09 8.05 3.82
C ALA A 920 -4.48 7.92 3.17
N HIS A 921 -5.48 7.46 3.93
CA HIS A 921 -6.85 7.39 3.44
C HIS A 921 -7.36 8.76 2.96
N ALA A 922 -7.19 9.80 3.79
CA ALA A 922 -7.60 11.17 3.50
C ALA A 922 -6.94 11.72 2.23
N LEU A 923 -5.65 11.48 2.02
CA LEU A 923 -4.93 11.90 0.83
C LEU A 923 -5.53 11.24 -0.42
N TYR A 924 -5.60 9.91 -0.45
CA TYR A 924 -5.98 9.17 -1.65
C TYR A 924 -7.46 9.36 -2.03
N VAL A 925 -8.39 9.44 -1.07
CA VAL A 925 -9.79 9.77 -1.40
C VAL A 925 -9.95 11.19 -1.93
N THR A 926 -9.08 12.12 -1.51
CA THR A 926 -9.06 13.49 -2.03
C THR A 926 -8.49 13.55 -3.44
N CYS A 927 -7.40 12.85 -3.72
CA CYS A 927 -6.88 12.75 -5.08
C CYS A 927 -7.89 12.11 -6.04
N VAL A 928 -8.59 11.04 -5.62
CA VAL A 928 -9.65 10.41 -6.42
C VAL A 928 -10.77 11.40 -6.73
N GLU A 929 -11.25 12.13 -5.73
CA GLU A 929 -12.32 13.12 -5.91
C GLU A 929 -11.88 14.26 -6.84
N LEU A 930 -10.67 14.81 -6.63
CA LEU A 930 -10.09 15.88 -7.44
C LEU A 930 -9.86 15.48 -8.90
N MET A 931 -9.51 14.21 -9.19
CA MET A 931 -9.40 13.72 -10.57
C MET A 931 -10.78 13.45 -11.21
N ALA A 932 -11.80 13.20 -10.39
CA ALA A 932 -13.14 12.86 -10.85
C ALA A 932 -14.01 14.10 -11.20
N VAL A 933 -13.69 15.28 -10.67
CA VAL A 933 -14.42 16.53 -10.98
C VAL A 933 -14.45 16.80 -12.50
N PRO A 934 -15.53 17.40 -13.02
CA PRO A 934 -15.72 17.64 -14.46
C PRO A 934 -14.95 18.89 -14.95
N VAL A 935 -13.81 19.21 -14.34
CA VAL A 935 -13.04 20.43 -14.59
C VAL A 935 -11.66 20.07 -15.14
N ALA A 936 -11.08 20.96 -15.95
CA ALA A 936 -9.73 20.78 -16.49
C ALA A 936 -8.67 20.77 -15.37
N PRO A 937 -7.61 19.95 -15.48
CA PRO A 937 -6.54 19.85 -14.47
C PRO A 937 -5.94 21.20 -14.06
N ASN A 938 -5.69 22.08 -15.04
CA ASN A 938 -5.11 23.40 -14.80
C ASN A 938 -5.96 24.28 -13.87
N LEU A 939 -7.28 24.19 -13.95
CA LEU A 939 -8.18 24.97 -13.09
C LEU A 939 -8.22 24.40 -11.67
N VAL A 940 -8.22 23.06 -11.54
CA VAL A 940 -8.13 22.39 -10.23
C VAL A 940 -6.81 22.77 -9.54
N ALA A 941 -5.70 22.70 -10.26
CA ALA A 941 -4.37 23.07 -9.78
C ALA A 941 -4.32 24.52 -9.26
N ASN A 942 -4.76 25.47 -10.08
CA ASN A 942 -4.79 26.89 -9.69
C ASN A 942 -5.74 27.13 -8.51
N SER A 943 -6.87 26.42 -8.43
CA SER A 943 -7.78 26.52 -7.29
C SER A 943 -7.15 26.00 -6.01
N LEU A 944 -6.38 24.90 -6.06
CA LEU A 944 -5.62 24.38 -4.91
C LEU A 944 -4.52 25.36 -4.46
N LEU A 945 -3.81 25.99 -5.40
CA LEU A 945 -2.82 27.04 -5.06
C LEU A 945 -3.51 28.27 -4.44
N ASP A 946 -4.67 28.65 -4.96
CA ASP A 946 -5.47 29.77 -4.46
C ASP A 946 -6.08 29.52 -3.07
N VAL A 947 -6.22 28.26 -2.62
CA VAL A 947 -6.61 27.95 -1.22
C VAL A 947 -5.67 28.65 -0.23
N VAL A 948 -4.37 28.67 -0.51
CA VAL A 948 -3.39 29.35 0.33
C VAL A 948 -3.18 30.80 -0.12
N ALA A 949 -3.06 31.05 -1.43
CA ALA A 949 -2.73 32.38 -1.95
C ALA A 949 -3.85 33.41 -1.77
N LYS A 950 -5.12 32.98 -1.76
CA LYS A 950 -6.31 33.84 -1.58
C LYS A 950 -7.12 33.47 -0.34
N GLY A 951 -7.16 32.19 0.02
CA GLY A 951 -7.93 31.68 1.16
C GLY A 951 -7.31 31.92 2.54
N TYR A 952 -6.14 32.56 2.64
CA TYR A 952 -5.50 32.91 3.92
C TYR A 952 -6.38 33.76 4.86
N THR A 953 -7.45 34.37 4.35
CA THR A 953 -8.45 35.11 5.14
C THR A 953 -9.37 34.20 5.96
N VAL A 954 -9.54 32.94 5.54
CA VAL A 954 -10.39 31.93 6.19
C VAL A 954 -9.54 30.91 6.95
N VAL A 955 -8.28 30.74 6.57
CA VAL A 955 -7.34 29.83 7.21
C VAL A 955 -6.81 30.43 8.52
N PRO A 956 -6.86 29.71 9.66
CA PRO A 956 -6.23 30.16 10.89
C PRO A 956 -4.74 30.43 10.70
N SER A 957 -4.25 31.58 11.17
CA SER A 957 -2.86 32.02 10.95
C SER A 957 -1.84 31.05 11.53
N ASP A 958 -2.16 30.41 12.64
CA ASP A 958 -1.33 29.41 13.32
C ASP A 958 -1.23 28.08 12.57
N GLU A 959 -2.21 27.75 11.71
CA GLU A 959 -2.25 26.50 10.96
C GLU A 959 -1.73 26.62 9.52
N ILE A 960 -1.40 27.83 9.04
CA ILE A 960 -1.11 28.07 7.62
C ILE A 960 -0.02 27.15 7.02
N HIS A 961 0.98 26.78 7.81
CA HIS A 961 2.03 25.85 7.38
C HIS A 961 1.49 24.44 7.12
N LEU A 962 0.51 23.97 7.90
CA LEU A 962 -0.14 22.68 7.69
C LEU A 962 -1.01 22.69 6.43
N TRP A 963 -1.68 23.80 6.14
CA TRP A 963 -2.41 23.99 4.87
C TRP A 963 -1.48 23.98 3.65
N ILE A 964 -0.35 24.68 3.74
CA ILE A 964 0.72 24.65 2.71
C ILE A 964 1.22 23.21 2.52
N ASN A 965 1.46 22.50 3.62
CA ASN A 965 1.88 21.09 3.61
C ASN A 965 0.86 20.18 2.90
N CYS A 966 -0.44 20.31 3.21
CA CYS A 966 -1.49 19.50 2.59
C CYS A 966 -1.68 19.81 1.10
N VAL A 967 -1.56 21.07 0.67
CA VAL A 967 -1.58 21.41 -0.76
C VAL A 967 -0.36 20.83 -1.48
N GLY A 968 0.82 20.87 -0.84
CA GLY A 968 2.03 20.22 -1.34
C GLY A 968 1.85 18.72 -1.56
N LEU A 969 1.31 18.01 -0.56
CA LEU A 969 0.99 16.58 -0.63
C LEU A 969 0.00 16.26 -1.76
N LEU A 970 -1.07 17.04 -1.89
CA LEU A 970 -2.09 16.83 -2.92
C LEU A 970 -1.53 17.01 -4.33
N LEU A 971 -0.81 18.10 -4.59
CA LEU A 971 -0.24 18.35 -5.92
C LEU A 971 0.82 17.30 -6.27
N ALA A 972 1.66 16.89 -5.31
CA ALA A 972 2.66 15.83 -5.52
C ALA A 972 2.03 14.45 -5.82
N ALA A 973 0.83 14.17 -5.29
CA ALA A 973 0.11 12.92 -5.52
C ALA A 973 -0.82 12.94 -6.75
N LEU A 974 -0.94 14.06 -7.46
CA LEU A 974 -1.75 14.17 -8.67
C LEU A 974 -0.91 14.00 -9.95
N PRO A 975 -1.53 13.70 -11.11
CA PRO A 975 -0.81 13.62 -12.39
C PRO A 975 -0.10 14.92 -12.77
N GLU A 976 0.86 14.83 -13.70
CA GLU A 976 1.66 15.96 -14.21
C GLU A 976 0.86 17.20 -14.61
N CYS A 977 -0.30 17.01 -15.25
CA CYS A 977 -1.16 18.13 -15.65
C CYS A 977 -1.78 18.92 -14.49
N TYR A 978 -1.71 18.42 -13.25
CA TYR A 978 -2.19 19.10 -12.05
C TYR A 978 -1.07 19.83 -11.31
N TRP A 979 0.17 19.32 -11.28
CA TRP A 979 1.26 20.03 -10.59
C TRP A 979 2.10 20.91 -11.52
N SER A 980 2.18 20.64 -12.82
CA SER A 980 2.91 21.50 -13.77
C SER A 980 2.42 22.96 -13.83
N PRO A 981 1.13 23.30 -13.60
CA PRO A 981 0.70 24.70 -13.49
C PRO A 981 1.40 25.51 -12.40
N LEU A 982 2.00 24.87 -11.39
CA LEU A 982 2.86 25.55 -10.41
C LEU A 982 4.02 26.28 -11.10
N HIS A 983 4.65 25.64 -12.10
CA HIS A 983 5.76 26.22 -12.84
C HIS A 983 5.33 27.48 -13.60
N ASP A 984 4.16 27.46 -14.21
CA ASP A 984 3.62 28.62 -14.92
C ASP A 984 3.29 29.77 -13.93
N ARG A 985 2.76 29.44 -12.74
CA ARG A 985 2.48 30.40 -11.66
C ARG A 985 3.76 31.01 -11.07
N LEU A 986 4.85 30.23 -10.99
CA LEU A 986 6.16 30.72 -10.57
C LEU A 986 6.73 31.73 -11.57
N VAL A 987 6.63 31.44 -12.87
CA VAL A 987 7.04 32.36 -13.93
C VAL A 987 6.19 33.63 -13.92
N GLU A 988 4.87 33.53 -13.72
CA GLU A 988 3.98 34.68 -13.54
C GLU A 988 4.39 35.54 -12.32
N THR A 989 4.79 34.88 -11.23
CA THR A 989 5.23 35.57 -10.01
C THR A 989 6.53 36.34 -10.25
N ILE A 990 7.53 35.72 -10.90
CA ILE A 990 8.81 36.37 -11.23
C ILE A 990 8.64 37.53 -12.23
N ASN A 991 7.74 37.39 -13.21
CA ASN A 991 7.42 38.44 -14.17
C ASN A 991 6.48 39.52 -13.62
N SER A 992 6.08 39.42 -12.35
CA SER A 992 5.21 40.42 -11.77
C SER A 992 5.90 41.79 -11.71
N PRO A 993 5.14 42.90 -11.90
CA PRO A 993 5.72 44.23 -11.99
C PRO A 993 6.49 44.64 -10.73
N GLY A 994 6.15 44.08 -9.57
CA GLY A 994 6.84 44.35 -8.30
C GLY A 994 8.23 43.70 -8.16
N LEU A 995 8.56 42.67 -8.96
CA LEU A 995 9.91 42.09 -9.03
C LEU A 995 10.72 42.61 -10.21
N VAL A 996 10.09 42.82 -11.36
CA VAL A 996 10.77 43.39 -12.54
C VAL A 996 11.25 44.81 -12.27
N ASN A 997 10.38 45.62 -11.65
CA ASN A 997 10.71 46.95 -11.17
C ASN A 997 10.44 46.95 -9.67
N TRP A 998 11.48 46.96 -8.84
CA TRP A 998 11.28 46.90 -7.39
C TRP A 998 10.49 48.12 -6.88
N GLN A 999 9.23 47.91 -6.48
CA GLN A 999 8.29 48.98 -6.07
C GLN A 999 8.33 49.29 -4.56
N TYR A 1000 9.06 48.49 -3.77
CA TYR A 1000 9.04 48.56 -2.31
C TYR A 1000 10.25 49.35 -1.77
N ASN A 1001 10.08 50.66 -1.60
CA ASN A 1001 11.20 51.55 -1.21
C ASN A 1001 11.75 51.30 0.21
N ASN A 1002 10.95 50.71 1.11
CA ASN A 1002 11.31 50.54 2.53
C ASN A 1002 11.58 49.09 2.95
N LEU A 1003 11.43 48.12 2.03
CA LEU A 1003 11.57 46.70 2.33
C LEU A 1003 12.63 46.08 1.41
N THR A 1004 13.47 45.22 1.98
CA THR A 1004 14.44 44.46 1.18
C THR A 1004 13.78 43.20 0.58
N PRO A 1005 14.31 42.66 -0.52
CA PRO A 1005 13.86 41.39 -1.08
C PRO A 1005 13.89 40.26 -0.04
N PHE A 1006 14.93 40.20 0.79
CA PHE A 1006 15.05 39.20 1.86
C PHE A 1006 13.96 39.31 2.92
N GLN A 1007 13.52 40.53 3.26
CA GLN A 1007 12.37 40.73 4.15
C GLN A 1007 11.05 40.30 3.50
N MET A 1008 10.85 40.62 2.22
CA MET A 1008 9.66 40.21 1.46
C MET A 1008 9.64 38.71 1.17
N PHE A 1009 10.77 38.03 1.06
CA PHE A 1009 10.79 36.58 0.84
C PHE A 1009 10.75 35.79 2.15
N ASN A 1010 10.89 36.46 3.30
CA ASN A 1010 10.76 35.83 4.61
C ASN A 1010 9.29 35.69 4.99
N PHE A 1011 8.80 34.45 4.92
CA PHE A 1011 7.40 34.11 5.25
C PHE A 1011 7.00 34.52 6.67
N ASN A 1012 7.85 34.29 7.67
CA ASN A 1012 7.52 34.63 9.05
C ASN A 1012 7.39 36.15 9.23
N THR A 1013 8.28 36.91 8.60
CA THR A 1013 8.22 38.39 8.66
C THR A 1013 6.94 38.90 8.01
N THR A 1014 6.58 38.39 6.83
CA THR A 1014 5.44 38.90 6.05
C THR A 1014 4.11 38.44 6.63
N HIS A 1015 3.99 37.16 6.98
CA HIS A 1015 2.79 36.58 7.56
C HIS A 1015 2.48 37.19 8.94
N ASN A 1016 3.46 37.25 9.84
CA ASN A 1016 3.23 37.78 11.20
C ASN A 1016 2.97 39.29 11.19
N SER A 1017 3.47 40.01 10.17
CA SER A 1017 3.20 41.44 9.99
C SER A 1017 1.90 41.69 9.21
N LEU A 1018 1.15 40.64 8.85
CA LEU A 1018 -0.07 40.70 8.02
C LEU A 1018 0.14 41.46 6.71
N LEU A 1019 1.35 41.39 6.16
CA LEU A 1019 1.68 41.98 4.86
C LEU A 1019 1.16 41.07 3.75
N GLU A 1020 0.24 41.59 2.94
CA GLU A 1020 -0.21 40.89 1.74
C GLU A 1020 0.97 40.68 0.79
N ASN A 1021 1.47 39.45 0.72
CA ASN A 1021 2.67 39.15 -0.03
C ASN A 1021 2.60 37.81 -0.75
N LYS A 1022 2.31 37.87 -2.05
CA LYS A 1022 2.28 36.67 -2.91
C LYS A 1022 3.63 35.98 -3.07
N TYR A 1023 4.76 36.68 -2.89
CA TYR A 1023 6.11 36.13 -3.11
C TYR A 1023 6.48 35.08 -2.07
N SER A 1024 6.37 35.40 -0.78
CA SER A 1024 6.71 34.46 0.30
C SER A 1024 5.77 33.25 0.34
N TYR A 1025 4.49 33.46 0.05
CA TYR A 1025 3.50 32.37 -0.02
C TYR A 1025 3.74 31.45 -1.21
N MET A 1026 4.08 32.00 -2.38
CA MET A 1026 4.41 31.18 -3.55
C MET A 1026 5.72 30.39 -3.34
N LEU A 1027 6.73 30.99 -2.71
CA LEU A 1027 7.94 30.27 -2.29
C LEU A 1027 7.60 29.11 -1.34
N ALA A 1028 6.76 29.35 -0.33
CA ALA A 1028 6.34 28.32 0.61
C ALA A 1028 5.61 27.15 -0.07
N LEU A 1029 4.69 27.46 -1.00
CA LEU A 1029 3.99 26.45 -1.80
C LEU A 1029 4.95 25.65 -2.68
N ALA A 1030 5.85 26.32 -3.41
CA ALA A 1030 6.83 25.64 -4.27
C ALA A 1030 7.75 24.74 -3.46
N HIS A 1031 8.26 25.22 -2.33
CA HIS A 1031 9.07 24.42 -1.42
C HIS A 1031 8.32 23.20 -0.89
N SER A 1032 7.04 23.36 -0.52
CA SER A 1032 6.24 22.23 -0.04
C SER A 1032 5.96 21.19 -1.12
N VAL A 1033 5.57 21.62 -2.33
CA VAL A 1033 5.34 20.71 -3.46
C VAL A 1033 6.63 19.96 -3.81
N TRP A 1034 7.76 20.64 -3.93
CA TRP A 1034 9.04 20.01 -4.24
C TRP A 1034 9.61 19.16 -3.10
N HIS A 1035 9.25 19.44 -1.84
CA HIS A 1035 9.63 18.60 -0.71
C HIS A 1035 8.89 17.24 -0.74
N HIS A 1036 7.60 17.25 -1.11
CA HIS A 1036 6.77 16.03 -1.24
C HIS A 1036 6.88 15.33 -2.59
N ALA A 1037 7.39 16.01 -3.62
CA ALA A 1037 7.52 15.46 -4.97
C ALA A 1037 8.35 14.17 -5.00
N GLY A 1038 7.92 13.18 -5.79
CA GLY A 1038 8.72 11.98 -6.03
C GLY A 1038 9.99 12.26 -6.85
N VAL A 1039 10.93 11.32 -6.91
CA VAL A 1039 12.20 11.48 -7.65
C VAL A 1039 11.97 11.83 -9.12
N GLY A 1040 11.02 11.17 -9.79
CA GLY A 1040 10.72 11.46 -11.19
C GLY A 1040 10.08 12.83 -11.43
N GLN A 1041 9.41 13.39 -10.43
CA GLN A 1041 8.82 14.73 -10.52
C GLN A 1041 9.89 15.80 -10.30
N ILE A 1042 10.70 15.66 -9.25
CA ILE A 1042 11.72 16.65 -8.89
C ILE A 1042 12.82 16.75 -9.96
N THR A 1043 13.15 15.68 -10.68
CA THR A 1043 14.14 15.72 -11.77
C THR A 1043 13.70 16.53 -12.98
N THR A 1044 12.42 16.93 -13.10
CA THR A 1044 11.98 17.87 -14.14
C THR A 1044 12.33 19.33 -13.81
N MET A 1045 12.67 19.63 -12.55
CA MET A 1045 12.93 20.98 -12.07
C MET A 1045 14.14 21.66 -12.75
N PRO A 1046 15.31 21.00 -12.95
CA PRO A 1046 16.44 21.62 -13.65
C PRO A 1046 16.10 22.05 -15.09
N GLN A 1047 15.36 21.21 -15.83
CA GLN A 1047 14.90 21.54 -17.17
C GLN A 1047 13.96 22.75 -17.16
N PHE A 1048 12.98 22.77 -16.24
CA PHE A 1048 12.11 23.92 -16.04
C PHE A 1048 12.88 25.21 -15.77
N ILE A 1049 13.87 25.14 -14.88
CA ILE A 1049 14.69 26.30 -14.50
C ILE A 1049 15.44 26.83 -15.71
N LYS A 1050 16.08 25.96 -16.47
CA LYS A 1050 16.87 26.35 -17.66
C LYS A 1050 16.00 26.89 -18.79
N GLU A 1051 14.89 26.24 -19.10
CA GLU A 1051 14.08 26.55 -20.29
C GLU A 1051 13.04 27.66 -20.05
N LYS A 1052 12.46 27.75 -18.85
CA LYS A 1052 11.37 28.70 -18.55
C LYS A 1052 11.77 29.79 -17.55
N LEU A 1053 12.56 29.48 -16.52
CA LEU A 1053 12.87 30.43 -15.44
C LEU A 1053 14.04 31.36 -15.81
N GLN A 1054 15.15 30.81 -16.26
CA GLN A 1054 16.37 31.55 -16.60
C GLN A 1054 16.14 32.68 -17.61
N PRO A 1055 15.37 32.50 -18.71
CA PRO A 1055 15.17 33.57 -19.69
C PRO A 1055 14.46 34.81 -19.15
N VAL A 1056 13.67 34.67 -18.09
CA VAL A 1056 12.87 35.78 -17.53
C VAL A 1056 13.60 36.56 -16.43
N VAL A 1057 14.72 36.05 -15.92
CA VAL A 1057 15.50 36.66 -14.84
C VAL A 1057 16.43 37.74 -15.41
N ASN A 1058 16.05 39.01 -15.24
CA ASN A 1058 16.81 40.16 -15.78
C ASN A 1058 17.12 41.23 -14.72
N SER A 1059 16.64 41.06 -13.48
CA SER A 1059 16.90 41.96 -12.35
C SER A 1059 17.48 41.21 -11.15
N GLU A 1060 18.17 41.94 -10.28
CA GLU A 1060 18.75 41.40 -9.06
C GLU A 1060 17.71 40.77 -8.13
N GLU A 1061 16.53 41.36 -7.99
CA GLU A 1061 15.46 40.83 -7.14
C GLU A 1061 14.87 39.53 -7.67
N GLN A 1062 14.77 39.39 -9.00
CA GLN A 1062 14.39 38.13 -9.65
C GLN A 1062 15.46 37.04 -9.45
N LEU A 1063 16.74 37.40 -9.53
CA LEU A 1063 17.85 36.47 -9.24
C LEU A 1063 17.78 35.96 -7.80
N ILE A 1064 17.58 36.86 -6.83
CA ILE A 1064 17.44 36.46 -5.42
C ILE A 1064 16.23 35.53 -5.23
N TYR A 1065 15.11 35.79 -5.91
CA TYR A 1065 13.94 34.90 -5.86
C TYR A 1065 14.26 33.51 -6.45
N ALA A 1066 14.96 33.45 -7.58
CA ALA A 1066 15.44 32.20 -8.16
C ALA A 1066 16.40 31.45 -7.22
N CYS A 1067 17.29 32.16 -6.54
CA CYS A 1067 18.17 31.58 -5.52
C CYS A 1067 17.38 30.95 -4.36
N HIS A 1068 16.30 31.60 -3.90
CA HIS A 1068 15.42 31.04 -2.86
C HIS A 1068 14.68 29.78 -3.32
N LEU A 1069 14.32 29.67 -4.60
CA LEU A 1069 13.71 28.47 -5.16
C LEU A 1069 14.71 27.30 -5.26
N ILE A 1070 15.92 27.59 -5.78
CA ILE A 1070 16.90 26.56 -6.12
C ILE A 1070 17.66 26.07 -4.89
N GLY A 1071 18.13 26.99 -4.05
CA GLY A 1071 19.00 26.71 -2.90
C GLY A 1071 18.53 25.58 -1.99
N PRO A 1072 17.26 25.54 -1.54
CA PRO A 1072 16.78 24.53 -0.59
C PRO A 1072 16.72 23.12 -1.19
N THR A 1073 16.65 23.00 -2.51
CA THR A 1073 16.54 21.70 -3.21
C THR A 1073 17.89 21.01 -3.41
N LEU A 1074 19.00 21.75 -3.33
CA LEU A 1074 20.35 21.25 -3.65
C LEU A 1074 20.78 20.09 -2.77
N ALA A 1075 20.44 20.11 -1.48
CA ALA A 1075 20.78 19.03 -0.56
C ALA A 1075 20.10 17.71 -0.95
N ARG A 1076 18.84 17.80 -1.43
CA ARG A 1076 18.08 16.64 -1.91
C ARG A 1076 18.68 16.09 -3.20
N PHE A 1077 18.94 16.95 -4.18
CA PHE A 1077 19.60 16.53 -5.42
C PHE A 1077 20.99 15.94 -5.15
N ASN A 1078 21.75 16.48 -4.20
CA ASN A 1078 23.06 15.91 -3.86
C ASN A 1078 22.96 14.46 -3.32
N ALA A 1079 21.87 14.11 -2.64
CA ALA A 1079 21.65 12.74 -2.15
C ALA A 1079 21.09 11.81 -3.24
N GLU A 1080 20.17 12.31 -4.07
CA GLU A 1080 19.42 11.48 -5.03
C GLU A 1080 20.05 11.46 -6.44
N ARG A 1081 20.48 12.62 -6.94
CA ARG A 1081 21.00 12.86 -8.30
C ARG A 1081 22.08 13.97 -8.30
N PRO A 1082 23.33 13.65 -7.93
CA PRO A 1082 24.39 14.66 -7.81
C PRO A 1082 24.64 15.48 -9.07
N GLN A 1083 24.42 14.90 -10.26
CA GLN A 1083 24.58 15.60 -11.54
C GLN A 1083 23.65 16.80 -11.69
N CYS A 1084 22.41 16.73 -11.20
CA CYS A 1084 21.47 17.84 -11.26
C CYS A 1084 21.96 19.07 -10.45
N VAL A 1085 22.74 18.86 -9.39
CA VAL A 1085 23.32 19.96 -8.59
C VAL A 1085 24.29 20.79 -9.44
N VAL A 1086 25.09 20.12 -10.27
CA VAL A 1086 26.04 20.75 -11.19
C VAL A 1086 25.28 21.61 -12.21
N GLU A 1087 24.28 21.03 -12.87
CA GLU A 1087 23.46 21.73 -13.86
C GLU A 1087 22.77 22.98 -13.28
N LEU A 1088 22.16 22.85 -12.09
CA LEU A 1088 21.50 23.95 -11.40
C LEU A 1088 22.48 25.05 -10.99
N ALA A 1089 23.68 24.68 -10.54
CA ALA A 1089 24.68 25.64 -10.14
C ALA A 1089 25.23 26.41 -11.36
N VAL A 1090 25.47 25.75 -12.50
CA VAL A 1090 25.80 26.43 -13.76
C VAL A 1090 24.70 27.41 -14.16
N CYS A 1091 23.42 27.00 -14.10
CA CYS A 1091 22.29 27.90 -14.39
C CYS A 1091 22.29 29.15 -13.50
N LEU A 1092 22.64 29.03 -12.22
CA LEU A 1092 22.77 30.19 -11.32
C LEU A 1092 23.89 31.15 -11.75
N TYR A 1093 25.03 30.64 -12.20
CA TYR A 1093 26.11 31.48 -12.74
C TYR A 1093 25.69 32.18 -14.04
N GLU A 1094 24.98 31.48 -14.93
CA GLU A 1094 24.46 32.05 -16.18
C GLU A 1094 23.41 33.14 -15.91
N MET A 1095 22.50 32.93 -14.94
CA MET A 1095 21.55 33.96 -14.52
C MET A 1095 22.26 35.18 -13.91
N LEU A 1096 23.31 34.97 -13.12
CA LEU A 1096 24.12 36.07 -12.58
C LEU A 1096 24.78 36.89 -13.70
N GLU A 1097 25.34 36.23 -14.71
CA GLU A 1097 25.91 36.90 -15.88
C GLU A 1097 24.85 37.71 -16.65
N GLN A 1098 23.66 37.14 -16.84
CA GLN A 1098 22.56 37.82 -17.51
C GLN A 1098 22.13 39.09 -16.76
N VAL A 1099 22.00 39.01 -15.43
CA VAL A 1099 21.60 40.14 -14.59
C VAL A 1099 22.68 41.20 -14.49
N ASP A 1100 23.95 40.82 -14.36
CA ASP A 1100 25.10 41.74 -14.32
C ASP A 1100 25.23 42.52 -15.64
N ARG A 1101 24.84 41.93 -16.78
CA ARG A 1101 24.77 42.64 -18.07
C ARG A 1101 23.54 43.55 -18.19
N ALA A 1102 22.41 43.14 -17.62
CA ALA A 1102 21.15 43.86 -17.73
C ALA A 1102 21.07 45.08 -16.79
N GLN A 1103 21.78 45.05 -15.66
CA GLN A 1103 21.73 46.10 -14.64
C GLN A 1103 23.06 46.82 -14.48
N THR A 1104 23.02 48.13 -14.22
CA THR A 1104 24.23 48.95 -14.08
C THR A 1104 24.94 48.78 -12.74
N HIS A 1105 24.21 48.37 -11.68
CA HIS A 1105 24.75 48.20 -10.33
C HIS A 1105 23.93 47.16 -9.55
N LEU A 1106 24.61 46.26 -8.84
CA LEU A 1106 24.05 45.22 -7.99
C LEU A 1106 24.23 45.56 -6.51
N ARG A 1107 23.16 45.54 -5.71
CA ARG A 1107 23.12 45.92 -4.29
C ARG A 1107 23.43 44.76 -3.35
N TYR A 1108 23.11 43.53 -3.75
CA TYR A 1108 23.14 42.31 -2.94
C TYR A 1108 24.16 41.30 -3.48
N MET A 1109 25.31 41.79 -3.95
CA MET A 1109 26.40 40.96 -4.48
C MET A 1109 26.93 39.97 -3.43
N ASP A 1110 27.09 40.40 -2.18
CA ASP A 1110 27.69 39.57 -1.13
C ASP A 1110 26.85 38.30 -0.84
N PRO A 1111 25.53 38.38 -0.54
CA PRO A 1111 24.70 37.18 -0.34
C PRO A 1111 24.71 36.20 -1.53
N VAL A 1112 24.70 36.70 -2.76
CA VAL A 1112 24.72 35.87 -3.98
C VAL A 1112 26.07 35.17 -4.10
N CYS A 1113 27.19 35.88 -3.90
CA CYS A 1113 28.51 35.26 -3.90
C CYS A 1113 28.68 34.25 -2.75
N ASP A 1114 28.17 34.55 -1.56
CA ASP A 1114 28.22 33.65 -0.40
C ASP A 1114 27.44 32.36 -0.66
N LEU A 1115 26.29 32.44 -1.34
CA LEU A 1115 25.55 31.26 -1.80
C LEU A 1115 26.39 30.43 -2.78
N LEU A 1116 27.01 31.06 -3.78
CA LEU A 1116 27.83 30.34 -4.76
C LEU A 1116 29.04 29.65 -4.10
N TYR A 1117 29.66 30.28 -3.11
CA TYR A 1117 30.69 29.64 -2.28
C TYR A 1117 30.14 28.49 -1.45
N HIS A 1118 28.98 28.66 -0.83
CA HIS A 1118 28.32 27.58 -0.11
C HIS A 1118 28.08 26.37 -1.03
N ILE A 1119 27.58 26.61 -2.25
CA ILE A 1119 27.34 25.56 -3.25
C ILE A 1119 28.65 24.85 -3.62
N LYS A 1120 29.72 25.62 -3.88
CA LYS A 1120 31.04 25.08 -4.17
C LYS A 1120 31.51 24.14 -3.06
N TYR A 1121 31.55 24.60 -1.81
CA TYR A 1121 32.18 23.84 -0.74
C TYR A 1121 31.32 22.69 -0.22
N MET A 1122 29.99 22.81 -0.25
CA MET A 1122 29.10 21.80 0.33
C MET A 1122 28.67 20.71 -0.66
N PHE A 1123 28.70 20.99 -1.97
CA PHE A 1123 28.15 20.06 -2.96
C PHE A 1123 29.10 19.77 -4.13
N VAL A 1124 29.57 20.79 -4.85
CA VAL A 1124 30.16 20.59 -6.20
C VAL A 1124 31.68 20.47 -6.20
N GLY A 1125 32.37 21.03 -5.21
CA GLY A 1125 33.84 21.09 -5.16
C GLY A 1125 34.42 21.79 -6.40
N ASP A 1126 35.38 21.13 -7.06
CA ASP A 1126 36.05 21.67 -8.26
C ASP A 1126 35.46 21.11 -9.58
N MET A 1127 34.36 20.36 -9.54
CA MET A 1127 33.78 19.72 -10.73
C MET A 1127 33.39 20.71 -11.83
N MET A 1128 33.00 21.95 -11.48
CA MET A 1128 32.55 22.98 -12.42
C MET A 1128 33.61 24.02 -12.80
N LYS A 1129 34.86 23.84 -12.35
CA LYS A 1129 35.88 24.91 -12.44
C LYS A 1129 35.99 25.50 -13.86
N ASN A 1130 36.11 24.65 -14.88
CA ASN A 1130 36.33 25.08 -16.26
C ASN A 1130 35.11 25.80 -16.88
N GLU A 1131 33.90 25.30 -16.61
CA GLU A 1131 32.65 25.87 -17.15
C GLU A 1131 32.37 27.24 -16.52
N VAL A 1132 32.53 27.33 -15.20
CA VAL A 1132 32.26 28.55 -14.43
C VAL A 1132 33.34 29.61 -14.63
N GLU A 1133 34.60 29.24 -14.88
CA GLU A 1133 35.68 30.20 -15.12
C GLU A 1133 35.41 31.10 -16.32
N CYS A 1134 34.87 30.53 -17.41
CA CYS A 1134 34.50 31.30 -18.59
C CYS A 1134 33.41 32.34 -18.27
N ILE A 1135 32.43 31.95 -17.44
CA ILE A 1135 31.35 32.85 -17.01
C ILE A 1135 31.90 33.95 -16.10
N ILE A 1136 32.71 33.61 -15.09
CA ILE A 1136 33.28 34.57 -14.13
C ILE A 1136 34.10 35.65 -14.85
N ARG A 1137 34.91 35.29 -15.83
CA ARG A 1137 35.70 36.25 -16.62
C ARG A 1137 34.85 37.27 -17.39
N ARG A 1138 33.56 36.99 -17.63
CA ARG A 1138 32.62 37.89 -18.32
C ARG A 1138 31.80 38.77 -17.36
N LEU A 1139 31.93 38.57 -16.05
CA LEU A 1139 31.25 39.37 -15.03
C LEU A 1139 31.96 40.70 -14.79
N SER A 1140 31.25 41.65 -14.19
CA SER A 1140 31.81 42.92 -13.75
C SER A 1140 32.93 42.74 -12.73
N PHE A 1141 33.91 43.66 -12.74
CA PHE A 1141 35.08 43.64 -11.88
C PHE A 1141 34.76 43.43 -10.37
N PRO A 1142 33.70 44.04 -9.79
CA PRO A 1142 33.37 43.80 -8.38
C PRO A 1142 32.89 42.36 -8.08
N LEU A 1143 32.26 41.67 -9.03
CA LEU A 1143 31.90 40.24 -8.91
C LEU A 1143 33.14 39.36 -9.06
N GLN A 1144 34.00 39.63 -10.04
CA GLN A 1144 35.24 38.88 -10.25
C GLN A 1144 36.12 38.87 -8.99
N ARG A 1145 36.26 40.04 -8.34
CA ARG A 1145 37.01 40.16 -7.07
C ARG A 1145 36.42 39.33 -5.94
N ARG A 1146 35.09 39.26 -5.84
CA ARG A 1146 34.39 38.47 -4.80
C ARG A 1146 34.51 36.99 -5.06
N LEU A 1147 34.33 36.56 -6.32
CA LEU A 1147 34.34 35.15 -6.74
C LEU A 1147 35.75 34.60 -7.07
N ARG A 1148 36.82 35.38 -6.82
CA ARG A 1148 38.21 35.02 -7.17
C ARG A 1148 38.64 33.62 -6.71
N PHE A 1149 38.13 33.14 -5.58
CA PHE A 1149 38.47 31.84 -5.01
C PHE A 1149 37.62 30.67 -5.53
N ILE A 1150 36.60 30.93 -6.37
CA ILE A 1150 35.85 29.86 -7.04
C ILE A 1150 36.75 29.15 -8.05
N THR A 1151 37.56 29.91 -8.80
CA THR A 1151 38.45 29.37 -9.85
C THR A 1151 39.95 29.63 -9.59
N HIS A 1152 40.29 30.38 -8.53
CA HIS A 1152 41.65 30.83 -8.20
C HIS A 1152 42.27 31.74 -9.26
N LEU A 1153 41.51 32.74 -9.74
CA LEU A 1153 42.03 33.77 -10.65
C LEU A 1153 43.05 34.67 -9.93
N ASN A 1154 44.16 34.97 -10.60
CA ASN A 1154 45.16 35.90 -10.06
C ASN A 1154 44.67 37.35 -10.17
N LEU A 1155 45.01 38.19 -9.18
CA LEU A 1155 44.63 39.62 -9.19
C LEU A 1155 45.14 40.35 -10.45
N GLU A 1156 46.31 39.95 -10.96
CA GLU A 1156 46.89 40.50 -12.18
C GLU A 1156 46.05 40.16 -13.43
N GLU A 1157 45.47 38.96 -13.51
CA GLU A 1157 44.62 38.52 -14.63
C GLU A 1157 43.26 39.23 -14.64
N ILE A 1158 42.71 39.53 -13.45
CA ILE A 1158 41.46 40.28 -13.26
C ILE A 1158 41.62 41.76 -13.65
N HIS A 1159 42.83 42.32 -13.55
CA HIS A 1159 43.10 43.71 -13.96
C HIS A 1159 43.33 43.88 -15.46
N THR A 1160 43.64 42.80 -16.18
CA THR A 1160 43.91 42.78 -17.63
C THR A 1160 42.72 42.37 -18.51
N SER A 1161 41.62 41.91 -17.90
CA SER A 1161 40.35 41.56 -18.56
C SER A 1161 39.29 42.62 -18.29
#